data_AF-A0A7S4IJH5-F1
#
_entry.id   AF-A0A7S4IJH5-F1
#
_cell.length_a   1.000
_cell.length_b   1.000
_cell.length_c   1.000
_cell.angle_alpha   90.00
_cell.angle_beta   90.00
_cell.angle_gamma   90.00
#
_symmetry.space_group_name_H-M   'P 1'
#
loop_
_entity.id
_entity.type
_entity.pdbx_description
1 polymer ?
#
loop_
_entity_poly.entity_id
_entity_poly.type
_entity_poly.pdbx_seq_one_letter_code
_entity_poly.pdbx_strand_id
1 'polypeptide(L)'
;RKHKAGGGGASDSSGGGGGRGVGGGPVLRSLVALLRASASGGEAGGAGAADSDEGSSTSSLRSLLTPPDVEYKIGGTACNALLLHRIPSLRATGADGGGASPSSSSSSTSSPRLTSPSTRVLVDLLDGLRDRIVETSQRGRRTDGAGLAISTARLDGLHSLVTAARLLWTDRCAPRLFSGGRSVGDLYRGQEEGLLLLELRKSGSSLLRLLLELFPLSDDAGEAAGNGRRFDAVNAGMCAGLIEFGSALQRQATEEGRGGGGRRGGEKKRANHRDVAAADSASSGWVDAVFDHVLPRLDPSGSSSAAEGGGEGGDDSDDAAAASASSSAMLLSAVARLLLRPPSGGGGGGGGGGRYLLADDSRRAELLGAFGDAFFSSAPEAVGEGAAEWAALPSTEARRSPAGRRAALLLAALLGQHCPSGCGGGRCDDSSIDAGSEDNVKPSSFFSCSAWSRVASMARALPSYLRSWDADFPSETAAVLGALLGVARTHGVGRPAEVDGEMMEIFDDVAFVSDETDATEDGDGDGNDDGGGDAVRGDLVRSLRASLGGLFAAPKKPGKKKKKKKKGGTAADGGEGDPPAKRESVLERLPPHVQRLAIALVGMLRFPPVATVDALGTICSRAGRGPSADAGDDSGKGASPPSARVSDDAASYIMDVVNDLRRTVTMQSYLTFLVRCAGVPPASKDKVVGAAAVFARDAAVARTCRSLLRSGATPERLLPMLMPVLRSWLNRGKGKGGGGEEGGVDAGAEVGAAVGPRAALAVAASLALSGGGRGGGAEGSTSFLAEAGEPDAEGMFADAACDHLVLAHDSRWFLPSARGGTGSEETTAANAFRARFLAPLAALLGCQPVLLERVIVQAAAKVISASDIADKEKPSAGDRGRSTEATIRSLLFLLRSGSLTESLQNQKVSQALRKAAVDTESSLAGGPLDELGGELRTEVSLKIGEKKEV
;
A
#
# COMPACT_ATOMS: atom_id res chain seq x y z
N ARG A 1 60.14 -34.88 -7.04
CA ARG A 1 61.17 -34.08 -7.75
C ARG A 1 61.53 -32.88 -6.87
N LYS A 2 62.84 -32.62 -6.72
CA LYS A 2 63.50 -31.69 -5.78
C LYS A 2 63.31 -30.20 -6.10
N HIS A 3 63.47 -29.36 -5.06
CA HIS A 3 64.16 -28.04 -4.89
C HIS A 3 63.35 -27.20 -3.88
N LYS A 4 63.81 -26.68 -2.73
CA LYS A 4 65.07 -26.12 -2.18
C LYS A 4 65.58 -24.83 -2.82
N ALA A 5 65.24 -23.70 -2.19
CA ALA A 5 66.02 -22.48 -1.86
C ALA A 5 65.08 -21.57 -1.03
N GLY A 6 65.42 -20.88 0.07
CA GLY A 6 66.70 -20.42 0.61
C GLY A 6 66.91 -18.94 0.26
N GLY A 7 66.84 -18.03 1.24
CA GLY A 7 67.28 -16.63 1.10
C GLY A 7 66.50 -15.65 1.98
N GLY A 8 67.19 -14.97 2.90
CA GLY A 8 66.62 -14.01 3.86
C GLY A 8 66.72 -12.55 3.41
N GLY A 9 66.51 -11.62 4.34
CA GLY A 9 66.75 -10.20 4.14
C GLY A 9 65.74 -9.30 4.86
N ALA A 10 66.21 -8.63 5.91
CA ALA A 10 65.47 -7.61 6.66
C ALA A 10 65.39 -6.28 5.91
N SER A 11 64.32 -5.51 6.14
CA SER A 11 64.36 -4.04 6.12
C SER A 11 63.08 -3.47 6.74
N ASP A 12 63.25 -2.69 7.81
CA ASP A 12 62.29 -1.72 8.31
C ASP A 12 61.97 -0.65 7.26
N SER A 13 60.70 -0.26 7.14
CA SER A 13 60.28 1.16 7.07
C SER A 13 58.76 1.30 6.83
N SER A 14 58.14 2.10 7.69
CA SER A 14 57.07 3.07 7.45
C SER A 14 55.82 2.69 6.63
N GLY A 15 54.67 2.73 7.32
CA GLY A 15 53.56 3.62 6.96
C GLY A 15 52.53 3.13 5.94
N GLY A 16 51.26 3.10 6.37
CA GLY A 16 50.12 3.37 5.49
C GLY A 16 48.99 2.33 5.47
N GLY A 17 47.81 2.74 5.95
CA GLY A 17 46.51 2.37 5.37
C GLY A 17 46.05 0.91 5.46
N GLY A 18 45.44 0.53 6.59
CA GLY A 18 44.73 -0.74 6.73
C GLY A 18 43.41 -0.79 5.94
N GLY A 19 43.47 -1.13 4.66
CA GLY A 19 42.34 -1.60 3.87
C GLY A 19 42.17 -3.11 4.02
N ARG A 20 41.33 -3.57 4.96
CA ARG A 20 40.99 -5.00 5.10
C ARG A 20 40.01 -5.41 3.99
N GLY A 21 40.54 -6.06 2.95
CA GLY A 21 39.77 -6.94 2.09
C GLY A 21 39.34 -8.18 2.88
N VAL A 22 38.02 -8.36 3.06
CA VAL A 22 37.46 -9.56 3.67
C VAL A 22 37.42 -10.66 2.60
N GLY A 23 38.29 -11.66 2.77
CA GLY A 23 38.27 -12.89 1.97
C GLY A 23 36.99 -13.68 2.25
N GLY A 24 36.20 -13.91 1.19
CA GLY A 24 35.03 -14.80 1.24
C GLY A 24 35.46 -16.28 1.27
N GLY A 25 35.29 -16.91 2.43
CA GLY A 25 35.44 -18.34 2.65
C GLY A 25 34.13 -19.14 2.47
N PRO A 26 34.17 -20.48 2.68
CA PRO A 26 33.35 -21.51 2.01
C PRO A 26 31.83 -21.56 2.33
N VAL A 27 31.31 -20.67 3.17
CA VAL A 27 29.91 -20.66 3.62
C VAL A 27 28.92 -20.32 2.49
N LEU A 28 29.36 -19.57 1.48
CA LEU A 28 28.54 -19.18 0.32
C LEU A 28 28.20 -20.33 -0.64
N ARG A 29 28.97 -21.44 -0.65
CA ARG A 29 28.71 -22.56 -1.58
C ARG A 29 27.55 -23.46 -1.12
N SER A 30 27.34 -23.60 0.19
CA SER A 30 26.23 -24.41 0.74
C SER A 30 24.88 -23.68 0.66
N LEU A 31 24.86 -22.35 0.73
CA LEU A 31 23.63 -21.54 0.63
C LEU A 31 23.11 -21.43 -0.81
N VAL A 32 24.01 -21.39 -1.81
CA VAL A 32 23.66 -21.32 -3.24
C VAL A 32 23.11 -22.66 -3.76
N ALA A 33 23.52 -23.79 -3.18
CA ALA A 33 22.94 -25.11 -3.50
C ALA A 33 21.49 -25.26 -2.99
N LEU A 34 21.15 -24.59 -1.89
CA LEU A 34 19.83 -24.69 -1.25
C LEU A 34 18.78 -23.76 -1.89
N LEU A 35 19.20 -22.65 -2.50
CA LEU A 35 18.30 -21.70 -3.20
C LEU A 35 18.03 -22.06 -4.67
N ARG A 36 18.89 -22.85 -5.32
CA ARG A 36 18.70 -23.27 -6.73
C ARG A 36 17.63 -24.33 -6.94
N ALA A 37 17.25 -25.08 -5.90
CA ALA A 37 16.22 -26.12 -5.97
C ALA A 37 14.78 -25.60 -5.95
N SER A 38 14.56 -24.29 -5.76
CA SER A 38 13.22 -23.70 -5.56
C SER A 38 12.65 -22.91 -6.75
N ALA A 39 13.34 -22.86 -7.90
CA ALA A 39 13.03 -21.92 -8.98
C ALA A 39 12.80 -22.54 -10.38
N SER A 40 12.39 -23.81 -10.48
CA SER A 40 12.02 -24.42 -11.77
C SER A 40 10.66 -25.11 -11.71
N GLY A 41 9.63 -24.43 -12.19
CA GLY A 41 8.27 -24.96 -12.40
C GLY A 41 7.48 -23.99 -13.26
N GLY A 42 7.78 -23.98 -14.56
CA GLY A 42 7.24 -23.07 -15.56
C GLY A 42 6.02 -23.62 -16.32
N GLU A 43 5.36 -22.67 -16.96
CA GLU A 43 4.08 -22.68 -17.67
C GLU A 43 4.04 -23.46 -19.01
N ALA A 44 2.83 -23.85 -19.40
CA ALA A 44 2.34 -24.02 -20.78
C ALA A 44 0.79 -23.90 -20.71
N GLY A 45 0.01 -23.31 -21.61
CA GLY A 45 0.17 -22.66 -22.91
C GLY A 45 -1.25 -22.60 -23.55
N GLY A 46 -1.48 -21.74 -24.55
CA GLY A 46 -2.62 -21.89 -25.48
C GLY A 46 -3.28 -20.60 -25.97
N ALA A 47 -3.00 -20.22 -27.22
CA ALA A 47 -3.63 -19.15 -28.00
C ALA A 47 -4.66 -19.71 -29.02
N GLY A 48 -5.61 -18.88 -29.46
CA GLY A 48 -6.53 -19.17 -30.57
C GLY A 48 -7.04 -17.88 -31.24
N ALA A 49 -7.14 -17.89 -32.57
CA ALA A 49 -7.26 -16.74 -33.48
C ALA A 49 -8.52 -16.78 -34.38
N ALA A 50 -8.72 -15.68 -35.13
CA ALA A 50 -9.55 -15.49 -36.36
C ALA A 50 -11.08 -15.41 -36.16
N ASP A 51 -11.90 -14.70 -36.96
CA ASP A 51 -11.77 -14.29 -38.37
C ASP A 51 -12.73 -13.12 -38.75
N SER A 52 -12.59 -12.69 -40.00
CA SER A 52 -13.06 -11.51 -40.75
C SER A 52 -14.45 -11.62 -41.43
N ASP A 53 -15.05 -10.49 -41.85
CA ASP A 53 -15.66 -10.34 -43.20
C ASP A 53 -16.13 -8.91 -43.57
N GLU A 54 -15.91 -8.54 -44.84
CA GLU A 54 -16.30 -7.29 -45.52
C GLU A 54 -17.55 -7.46 -46.40
N GLY A 55 -18.24 -6.36 -46.75
CA GLY A 55 -19.35 -6.39 -47.72
C GLY A 55 -19.88 -5.03 -48.21
N SER A 56 -19.28 -4.56 -49.31
CA SER A 56 -19.67 -3.53 -50.29
C SER A 56 -21.17 -3.25 -50.55
N SER A 57 -21.55 -1.97 -50.79
CA SER A 57 -22.10 -1.50 -52.10
C SER A 57 -22.56 -0.02 -52.10
N THR A 58 -22.24 0.66 -53.19
CA THR A 58 -22.49 2.08 -53.53
C THR A 58 -23.81 2.29 -54.31
N SER A 59 -24.56 3.37 -54.04
CA SER A 59 -25.39 4.05 -55.05
C SER A 59 -25.77 5.50 -54.63
N SER A 60 -26.16 6.29 -55.63
CA SER A 60 -26.03 7.75 -55.76
C SER A 60 -26.90 8.69 -54.91
N LEU A 61 -26.29 9.86 -54.71
CA LEU A 61 -26.77 11.24 -54.51
C LEU A 61 -28.20 11.62 -54.97
N ARG A 62 -28.74 12.60 -54.22
CA ARG A 62 -29.79 13.58 -54.58
C ARG A 62 -31.25 13.10 -54.54
N SER A 63 -31.78 12.93 -53.33
CA SER A 63 -33.15 13.37 -53.03
C SER A 63 -33.33 13.61 -51.53
N LEU A 64 -34.06 14.67 -51.18
CA LEU A 64 -34.77 14.86 -49.91
C LEU A 64 -34.00 15.47 -48.72
N LEU A 65 -33.62 16.74 -48.86
CA LEU A 65 -33.61 17.69 -47.73
C LEU A 65 -34.98 18.39 -47.67
N THR A 66 -35.94 17.74 -47.03
CA THR A 66 -37.11 18.29 -46.33
C THR A 66 -37.56 17.21 -45.34
N PRO A 67 -38.11 17.59 -44.17
CA PRO A 67 -38.05 16.75 -42.98
C PRO A 67 -39.11 15.66 -43.01
N PRO A 68 -38.85 14.50 -42.40
CA PRO A 68 -39.91 13.77 -41.73
C PRO A 68 -39.69 13.81 -40.22
N ASP A 69 -40.80 14.02 -39.51
CA ASP A 69 -40.93 13.71 -38.10
C ASP A 69 -40.49 12.25 -37.85
N VAL A 70 -39.36 12.09 -37.17
CA VAL A 70 -38.91 10.80 -36.66
C VAL A 70 -38.46 11.05 -35.23
N GLU A 71 -39.17 10.46 -34.27
CA GLU A 71 -38.73 10.33 -32.89
C GLU A 71 -37.37 9.62 -32.87
N TYR A 72 -36.32 10.37 -32.54
CA TYR A 72 -34.99 9.82 -32.32
C TYR A 72 -34.79 9.54 -30.82
N LYS A 73 -34.72 8.25 -30.46
CA LYS A 73 -34.10 7.82 -29.20
C LYS A 73 -32.59 8.00 -29.32
N ILE A 74 -32.03 8.95 -28.58
CA ILE A 74 -30.61 9.33 -28.64
C ILE A 74 -29.82 8.54 -27.59
N GLY A 75 -28.91 7.68 -28.06
CA GLY A 75 -27.75 7.21 -27.31
C GLY A 75 -26.52 8.05 -27.65
N GLY A 76 -25.74 8.43 -26.62
CA GLY A 76 -24.68 9.46 -26.66
C GLY A 76 -23.48 9.24 -27.59
N THR A 77 -23.41 8.16 -28.37
CA THR A 77 -22.32 7.92 -29.33
C THR A 77 -22.54 8.57 -30.71
N ALA A 78 -23.75 9.02 -31.03
CA ALA A 78 -24.09 9.53 -32.37
C ALA A 78 -23.56 10.95 -32.70
N CYS A 79 -23.40 11.84 -31.71
CA CYS A 79 -22.91 13.21 -31.95
C CYS A 79 -21.43 13.26 -32.37
N ASN A 80 -20.59 12.38 -31.82
CA ASN A 80 -19.18 12.27 -32.22
C ASN A 80 -19.03 11.72 -33.64
N ALA A 81 -19.88 10.77 -34.03
CA ALA A 81 -19.90 10.24 -35.39
C ALA A 81 -20.39 11.28 -36.41
N LEU A 82 -21.43 12.06 -36.07
CA LEU A 82 -22.01 13.07 -36.97
C LEU A 82 -21.09 14.27 -37.25
N LEU A 83 -20.32 14.74 -36.26
CA LEU A 83 -19.33 15.82 -36.47
C LEU A 83 -18.15 15.35 -37.33
N LEU A 84 -17.74 14.08 -37.21
CA LEU A 84 -16.65 13.51 -38.02
C LEU A 84 -17.11 13.10 -39.44
N HIS A 85 -18.38 12.72 -39.62
CA HIS A 85 -18.91 12.35 -40.94
C HIS A 85 -19.24 13.53 -41.87
N ARG A 86 -19.38 14.75 -41.32
CA ARG A 86 -19.76 15.97 -42.06
C ARG A 86 -18.58 16.88 -42.47
N ILE A 87 -17.34 16.44 -42.30
CA ILE A 87 -16.14 17.17 -42.76
C ILE A 87 -15.56 16.43 -43.98
N PRO A 88 -15.90 16.81 -45.22
CA PRO A 88 -15.37 16.15 -46.43
C PRO A 88 -13.86 16.35 -46.61
N SER A 89 -13.27 17.34 -45.95
CA SER A 89 -11.86 17.73 -46.08
C SER A 89 -10.85 16.82 -45.36
N LEU A 90 -11.29 15.72 -44.74
CA LEU A 90 -10.42 14.73 -44.09
C LEU A 90 -10.29 13.41 -44.89
N ARG A 91 -10.96 13.27 -46.04
CA ARG A 91 -10.76 12.16 -46.98
C ARG A 91 -10.25 12.69 -48.31
N ALA A 92 -9.06 12.21 -48.70
CA ALA A 92 -8.40 12.36 -50.00
C ALA A 92 -7.39 13.52 -50.14
N THR A 93 -6.11 13.22 -49.89
CA THR A 93 -5.02 13.42 -50.86
C THR A 93 -3.98 12.32 -50.65
N GLY A 94 -3.97 11.33 -51.54
CA GLY A 94 -3.07 10.20 -51.48
C GLY A 94 -3.23 9.31 -52.71
N ALA A 95 -3.18 9.90 -53.89
CA ALA A 95 -3.00 9.19 -55.15
C ALA A 95 -2.01 9.97 -56.02
N ASP A 96 -1.05 9.22 -56.56
CA ASP A 96 -0.10 9.47 -57.66
C ASP A 96 1.34 9.93 -57.40
N GLY A 97 2.25 9.07 -57.91
CA GLY A 97 3.69 9.24 -58.16
C GLY A 97 4.58 8.51 -57.15
N GLY A 98 5.33 7.43 -57.42
CA GLY A 98 5.85 6.87 -58.67
C GLY A 98 7.35 6.55 -58.49
N GLY A 99 7.68 5.29 -58.19
CA GLY A 99 8.96 4.60 -58.50
C GLY A 99 10.26 4.98 -57.78
N ALA A 100 10.80 4.08 -56.92
CA ALA A 100 12.14 3.45 -57.06
C ALA A 100 12.59 2.70 -55.77
N SER A 101 12.92 1.42 -55.96
CA SER A 101 13.84 0.50 -55.24
C SER A 101 13.86 0.37 -53.69
N PRO A 102 13.86 -0.87 -53.14
CA PRO A 102 13.98 -1.10 -51.70
C PRO A 102 15.44 -1.38 -51.29
N SER A 103 15.91 -0.68 -50.25
CA SER A 103 17.00 -1.17 -49.40
C SER A 103 16.56 -1.13 -47.94
N SER A 104 16.70 -2.29 -47.31
CA SER A 104 16.43 -2.67 -45.92
C SER A 104 16.72 -1.61 -44.85
N SER A 105 15.70 -1.24 -44.06
CA SER A 105 15.88 -0.77 -42.68
C SER A 105 14.59 -0.85 -41.84
N SER A 106 14.69 -1.58 -40.72
CA SER A 106 13.96 -1.43 -39.44
C SER A 106 12.52 -0.89 -39.47
N SER A 107 11.56 -1.80 -39.38
CA SER A 107 10.15 -1.52 -39.14
C SER A 107 9.89 -1.04 -37.70
N SER A 108 9.80 0.27 -37.50
CA SER A 108 9.01 0.84 -36.41
C SER A 108 7.60 1.13 -36.96
N THR A 109 6.60 0.46 -36.42
CA THR A 109 5.18 0.71 -36.71
C THR A 109 4.81 2.09 -36.17
N SER A 110 5.00 3.12 -36.99
CA SER A 110 4.47 4.46 -36.71
C SER A 110 2.96 4.43 -36.95
N SER A 111 2.18 4.51 -35.86
CA SER A 111 0.73 4.70 -35.95
C SER A 111 0.43 5.93 -36.83
N PRO A 112 -0.60 5.89 -37.70
CA PRO A 112 -0.94 7.02 -38.56
C PRO A 112 -1.22 8.24 -37.69
N ARG A 113 -0.32 9.24 -37.75
CA ARG A 113 -0.53 10.53 -37.12
C ARG A 113 -1.71 11.20 -37.83
N LEU A 114 -2.88 11.18 -37.20
CA LEU A 114 -4.03 11.96 -37.63
C LEU A 114 -3.58 13.41 -37.79
N THR A 115 -3.61 13.93 -39.02
CA THR A 115 -3.29 15.33 -39.31
C THR A 115 -4.24 16.19 -38.50
N SER A 116 -3.69 16.98 -37.59
CA SER A 116 -4.50 17.83 -36.73
C SER A 116 -5.28 18.85 -37.59
N PRO A 117 -6.58 19.06 -37.35
CA PRO A 117 -7.45 19.88 -38.21
C PRO A 117 -6.90 21.30 -38.35
N SER A 118 -7.08 21.97 -39.49
CA SER A 118 -6.62 23.37 -39.64
C SER A 118 -7.24 24.28 -38.57
N THR A 119 -6.48 25.24 -38.04
CA THR A 119 -6.96 26.20 -37.01
C THR A 119 -8.21 26.94 -37.48
N ARG A 120 -8.30 27.24 -38.79
CA ARG A 120 -9.49 27.86 -39.39
C ARG A 120 -10.76 27.02 -39.22
N VAL A 121 -10.66 25.71 -39.42
CA VAL A 121 -11.80 24.78 -39.21
C VAL A 121 -12.24 24.79 -37.76
N LEU A 122 -11.30 24.92 -36.81
CA LEU A 122 -11.64 25.02 -35.38
C LEU A 122 -12.38 26.32 -35.05
N VAL A 123 -11.98 27.45 -35.66
CA VAL A 123 -12.69 28.74 -35.53
C VAL A 123 -14.11 28.62 -36.07
N ASP A 124 -14.26 28.16 -37.32
CA ASP A 124 -15.56 28.03 -37.98
C ASP A 124 -16.52 27.10 -37.20
N LEU A 125 -16.00 26.00 -36.64
CA LEU A 125 -16.79 25.09 -35.81
C LEU A 125 -17.20 25.72 -34.47
N LEU A 126 -16.32 26.47 -33.82
CA LEU A 126 -16.65 27.14 -32.56
C LEU A 126 -17.69 28.24 -32.77
N ASP A 127 -17.57 29.02 -33.85
CA ASP A 127 -18.54 30.05 -34.19
C ASP A 127 -19.90 29.44 -34.56
N GLY A 128 -19.91 28.34 -35.33
CA GLY A 128 -21.14 27.61 -35.62
C GLY A 128 -21.82 27.02 -34.38
N LEU A 129 -21.04 26.49 -33.42
CA LEU A 129 -21.57 26.03 -32.13
C LEU A 129 -22.13 27.18 -31.30
N ARG A 130 -21.42 28.32 -31.26
CA ARG A 130 -21.86 29.53 -30.58
C ARG A 130 -23.20 30.00 -31.16
N ASP A 131 -23.33 30.12 -32.47
CA ASP A 131 -24.56 30.58 -33.13
C ASP A 131 -25.72 29.65 -32.83
N ARG A 132 -25.48 28.34 -32.80
CA ARG A 132 -26.51 27.36 -32.44
C ARG A 132 -26.92 27.45 -30.97
N ILE A 133 -25.97 27.70 -30.07
CA ILE A 133 -26.27 27.96 -28.64
C ILE A 133 -27.17 29.18 -28.54
N VAL A 134 -26.82 30.29 -29.21
CA VAL A 134 -27.64 31.52 -29.25
C VAL A 134 -29.05 31.22 -29.74
N GLU A 135 -29.20 30.48 -30.85
CA GLU A 135 -30.51 30.13 -31.40
C GLU A 135 -31.35 29.30 -30.41
N THR A 136 -30.74 28.33 -29.72
CA THR A 136 -31.42 27.53 -28.70
C THR A 136 -31.81 28.35 -27.47
N SER A 137 -31.00 29.33 -27.08
CA SER A 137 -31.21 30.12 -25.86
C SER A 137 -32.12 31.33 -26.05
N GLN A 138 -32.18 31.93 -27.24
CA GLN A 138 -33.00 33.12 -27.54
C GLN A 138 -34.49 32.94 -27.23
N ARG A 139 -34.94 31.68 -27.16
CA ARG A 139 -36.33 31.34 -26.87
C ARG A 139 -36.61 31.10 -25.38
N GLY A 140 -35.60 31.25 -24.51
CA GLY A 140 -35.76 31.26 -23.05
C GLY A 140 -36.12 32.65 -22.52
N ARG A 141 -36.64 32.73 -21.30
CA ARG A 141 -36.92 34.00 -20.63
C ARG A 141 -35.77 34.35 -19.69
N ARG A 142 -35.25 35.58 -19.76
CA ARG A 142 -34.33 36.08 -18.73
C ARG A 142 -35.11 36.30 -17.44
N THR A 143 -34.58 35.77 -16.35
CA THR A 143 -35.08 36.06 -15.00
C THR A 143 -34.47 37.39 -14.52
N ASP A 144 -35.17 38.12 -13.64
CA ASP A 144 -34.81 39.48 -13.19
C ASP A 144 -33.50 39.57 -12.37
N GLY A 145 -32.63 38.57 -12.40
CA GLY A 145 -31.32 38.70 -11.75
C GLY A 145 -30.37 37.52 -11.76
N ALA A 146 -30.71 36.32 -12.25
CA ALA A 146 -29.77 35.19 -12.10
C ALA A 146 -29.93 34.09 -13.16
N GLY A 147 -30.03 34.45 -14.43
CA GLY A 147 -29.83 33.51 -15.54
C GLY A 147 -31.06 33.22 -16.41
N LEU A 148 -31.00 32.13 -17.18
CA LEU A 148 -31.95 31.82 -18.26
C LEU A 148 -32.94 30.73 -17.86
N ALA A 149 -34.23 31.06 -17.87
CA ALA A 149 -35.30 30.09 -17.78
C ALA A 149 -35.55 29.43 -19.14
N ILE A 150 -35.43 28.10 -19.24
CA ILE A 150 -35.58 27.35 -20.48
C ILE A 150 -36.37 26.07 -20.27
N SER A 151 -37.31 25.78 -21.17
CA SER A 151 -38.06 24.52 -21.17
C SER A 151 -37.15 23.28 -21.22
N THR A 152 -37.52 22.23 -20.49
CA THR A 152 -36.81 20.93 -20.49
C THR A 152 -36.54 20.34 -21.87
N ALA A 153 -37.48 20.45 -22.81
CA ALA A 153 -37.32 19.95 -24.18
C ALA A 153 -36.11 20.55 -24.93
N ARG A 154 -35.67 21.75 -24.54
CA ARG A 154 -34.51 22.44 -25.13
C ARG A 154 -33.25 22.31 -24.31
N LEU A 155 -33.40 21.99 -23.03
CA LEU A 155 -32.29 21.79 -22.10
C LEU A 155 -31.31 20.72 -22.61
N ASP A 156 -31.83 19.60 -23.14
CA ASP A 156 -31.01 18.50 -23.68
C ASP A 156 -30.22 18.91 -24.94
N GLY A 157 -30.84 19.73 -25.79
CA GLY A 157 -30.18 20.31 -26.96
C GLY A 157 -29.05 21.26 -26.57
N LEU A 158 -29.32 22.15 -25.61
CA LEU A 158 -28.31 23.07 -25.08
C LEU A 158 -27.15 22.32 -24.40
N HIS A 159 -27.46 21.31 -23.58
CA HIS A 159 -26.46 20.45 -22.94
C HIS A 159 -25.53 19.78 -23.96
N SER A 160 -26.08 19.25 -25.05
CA SER A 160 -25.32 18.62 -26.12
C SER A 160 -24.39 19.61 -26.82
N LEU A 161 -24.85 20.83 -27.08
CA LEU A 161 -24.05 21.90 -27.71
C LEU A 161 -22.92 22.38 -26.80
N VAL A 162 -23.21 22.60 -25.51
CA VAL A 162 -22.19 22.97 -24.52
C VAL A 162 -21.14 21.87 -24.40
N THR A 163 -21.56 20.61 -24.36
CA THR A 163 -20.65 19.46 -24.31
C THR A 163 -19.76 19.38 -25.56
N ALA A 164 -20.34 19.56 -26.75
CA ALA A 164 -19.58 19.58 -28.01
C ALA A 164 -18.54 20.71 -28.04
N ALA A 165 -18.93 21.91 -27.60
CA ALA A 165 -18.03 23.06 -27.55
C ALA A 165 -16.87 22.83 -26.57
N ARG A 166 -17.16 22.23 -25.40
CA ARG A 166 -16.15 21.85 -24.42
C ARG A 166 -15.15 20.84 -24.98
N LEU A 167 -15.62 19.73 -25.55
CA LEU A 167 -14.75 18.70 -26.13
C LEU A 167 -13.87 19.26 -27.25
N LEU A 168 -14.43 20.10 -28.12
CA LEU A 168 -13.67 20.79 -29.17
C LEU A 168 -12.58 21.68 -28.55
N TRP A 169 -12.93 22.43 -27.50
CA TRP A 169 -12.01 23.32 -26.83
C TRP A 169 -10.88 22.57 -26.11
N THR A 170 -11.20 21.59 -25.27
CA THR A 170 -10.21 20.86 -24.45
C THR A 170 -9.25 20.04 -25.29
N ASP A 171 -9.73 19.36 -26.32
CA ASP A 171 -8.93 18.36 -27.03
C ASP A 171 -8.15 18.95 -28.20
N ARG A 172 -8.67 20.01 -28.83
CA ARG A 172 -8.14 20.53 -30.10
C ARG A 172 -7.70 21.98 -30.04
N CYS A 173 -8.45 22.86 -29.35
CA CYS A 173 -8.17 24.30 -29.36
C CYS A 173 -7.16 24.70 -28.29
N ALA A 174 -7.41 24.35 -27.03
CA ALA A 174 -6.56 24.73 -25.90
C ALA A 174 -5.12 24.23 -26.05
N PRO A 175 -4.84 22.96 -26.41
CA PRO A 175 -3.47 22.49 -26.58
C PRO A 175 -2.71 23.30 -27.63
N ARG A 176 -3.35 23.77 -28.71
CA ARG A 176 -2.70 24.58 -29.73
C ARG A 176 -2.38 26.00 -29.28
N LEU A 177 -3.19 26.57 -28.40
CA LEU A 177 -2.89 27.85 -27.76
C LEU A 177 -1.65 27.73 -26.86
N PHE A 178 -1.37 26.56 -26.28
CA PHE A 178 -0.26 26.36 -25.32
C PHE A 178 0.95 25.59 -25.85
N SER A 179 0.81 24.81 -26.92
CA SER A 179 1.88 23.91 -27.43
C SER A 179 3.00 24.64 -28.17
N GLY A 180 2.92 25.97 -28.25
CA GLY A 180 3.83 26.78 -29.03
C GLY A 180 5.23 26.85 -28.44
N GLY A 181 5.39 27.12 -27.14
CA GLY A 181 6.67 27.51 -26.50
C GLY A 181 7.37 28.75 -27.12
N ARG A 182 7.00 29.09 -28.35
CA ARG A 182 7.31 30.26 -29.12
C ARG A 182 6.64 31.44 -28.44
N SER A 183 7.42 32.47 -28.22
CA SER A 183 6.88 33.73 -27.73
C SER A 183 5.79 34.19 -28.69
N VAL A 184 4.78 34.89 -28.17
CA VAL A 184 3.74 35.52 -29.01
C VAL A 184 4.38 36.34 -30.15
N GLY A 185 5.58 36.91 -29.93
CA GLY A 185 6.39 37.58 -30.96
C GLY A 185 6.86 36.69 -32.11
N ASP A 186 7.17 35.42 -31.86
CA ASP A 186 7.56 34.45 -32.89
C ASP A 186 6.36 33.95 -33.71
N LEU A 187 5.17 33.93 -33.11
CA LEU A 187 3.92 33.63 -33.82
C LEU A 187 3.58 34.74 -34.81
N TYR A 188 3.91 36.01 -34.53
CA TYR A 188 3.74 37.10 -35.49
C TYR A 188 4.65 37.01 -36.73
N ARG A 189 5.72 36.19 -36.70
CA ARG A 189 6.51 35.90 -37.91
C ARG A 189 5.80 34.94 -38.88
N GLY A 190 4.89 34.09 -38.39
CA GLY A 190 3.99 33.28 -39.21
C GLY A 190 2.65 34.01 -39.37
N GLN A 191 2.60 34.98 -40.28
CA GLN A 191 1.52 35.99 -40.32
C GLN A 191 0.10 35.41 -40.35
N GLU A 192 -0.13 34.29 -41.04
CA GLU A 192 -1.47 33.67 -41.13
C GLU A 192 -1.85 32.85 -39.89
N GLU A 193 -0.92 32.04 -39.35
CA GLU A 193 -1.22 31.18 -38.21
C GLU A 193 -1.43 31.99 -36.91
N GLY A 194 -0.65 33.07 -36.75
CA GLY A 194 -0.84 34.03 -35.66
C GLY A 194 -2.20 34.71 -35.69
N LEU A 195 -2.69 35.11 -36.87
CA LEU A 195 -4.03 35.69 -37.03
C LEU A 195 -5.13 34.68 -36.70
N LEU A 196 -5.02 33.44 -37.17
CA LEU A 196 -6.00 32.38 -36.89
C LEU A 196 -6.06 32.01 -35.39
N LEU A 197 -4.94 32.04 -34.68
CA LEU A 197 -4.93 31.83 -33.22
C LEU A 197 -5.60 32.99 -32.47
N LEU A 198 -5.46 34.21 -32.98
CA LEU A 198 -6.11 35.40 -32.42
C LEU A 198 -7.62 35.37 -32.68
N GLU A 199 -8.06 34.91 -33.84
CA GLU A 199 -9.46 34.62 -34.14
C GLU A 199 -10.01 33.51 -33.23
N LEU A 200 -9.28 32.41 -33.08
CA LEU A 200 -9.66 31.32 -32.17
C LEU A 200 -9.85 31.81 -30.73
N ARG A 201 -8.95 32.68 -30.25
CA ARG A 201 -9.09 33.33 -28.94
C ARG A 201 -10.32 34.21 -28.86
N LYS A 202 -10.60 34.99 -29.91
CA LYS A 202 -11.78 35.87 -29.98
C LYS A 202 -13.08 35.06 -29.95
N SER A 203 -13.16 33.99 -30.74
CA SER A 203 -14.31 33.06 -30.74
C SER A 203 -14.48 32.38 -29.39
N GLY A 204 -13.39 31.89 -28.78
CA GLY A 204 -13.42 31.33 -27.43
C GLY A 204 -13.88 32.33 -26.36
N SER A 205 -13.42 33.58 -26.43
CA SER A 205 -13.84 34.66 -25.52
C SER A 205 -15.31 35.02 -25.71
N SER A 206 -15.77 35.02 -26.97
CA SER A 206 -17.17 35.28 -27.29
C SER A 206 -18.09 34.17 -26.79
N LEU A 207 -17.65 32.91 -26.91
CA LEU A 207 -18.38 31.77 -26.38
C LEU A 207 -18.39 31.77 -24.85
N LEU A 208 -17.28 32.13 -24.20
CA LEU A 208 -17.22 32.29 -22.75
C LEU A 208 -18.25 33.32 -22.25
N ARG A 209 -18.31 34.51 -22.89
CA ARG A 209 -19.31 35.53 -22.55
C ARG A 209 -20.74 35.03 -22.74
N LEU A 210 -21.00 34.32 -23.85
CA LEU A 210 -22.32 33.73 -24.09
C LEU A 210 -22.67 32.74 -22.96
N LEU A 211 -21.77 31.83 -22.59
CA LEU A 211 -22.03 30.89 -21.49
C LEU A 211 -22.30 31.60 -20.17
N LEU A 212 -21.63 32.72 -19.88
CA LEU A 212 -21.90 33.53 -18.69
C LEU A 212 -23.28 34.18 -18.71
N GLU A 213 -23.70 34.70 -19.86
CA GLU A 213 -25.04 35.30 -20.01
C GLU A 213 -26.17 34.29 -19.85
N LEU A 214 -25.91 33.02 -20.16
CA LEU A 214 -26.89 31.95 -20.07
C LEU A 214 -26.97 31.33 -18.67
N PHE A 215 -25.97 31.54 -17.83
CA PHE A 215 -25.79 30.80 -16.60
C PHE A 215 -26.26 31.60 -15.36
N PRO A 216 -26.92 30.97 -14.37
CA PRO A 216 -27.40 29.58 -14.36
C PRO A 216 -28.72 29.38 -15.13
N LEU A 217 -28.96 28.16 -15.59
CA LEU A 217 -30.24 27.76 -16.18
C LEU A 217 -31.25 27.41 -15.10
N SER A 218 -32.50 27.81 -15.30
CA SER A 218 -33.65 27.46 -14.46
C SER A 218 -34.82 26.94 -15.29
N ASP A 219 -35.76 26.25 -14.64
CA ASP A 219 -36.98 25.78 -15.30
C ASP A 219 -37.95 26.95 -15.53
N ASP A 220 -38.48 27.06 -16.75
CA ASP A 220 -39.44 28.12 -17.11
C ASP A 220 -40.85 27.86 -16.55
N ALA A 221 -41.16 26.61 -16.22
CA ALA A 221 -42.44 26.22 -15.63
C ALA A 221 -42.58 26.65 -14.16
N GLY A 222 -41.48 27.02 -13.48
CA GLY A 222 -41.50 27.31 -12.04
C GLY A 222 -41.79 26.09 -11.14
N GLU A 223 -42.08 24.93 -11.73
CA GLU A 223 -42.28 23.66 -11.02
C GLU A 223 -40.93 23.03 -10.65
N ALA A 224 -40.31 23.57 -9.60
CA ALA A 224 -38.99 23.15 -9.13
C ALA A 224 -38.89 21.65 -8.76
N ALA A 225 -40.01 20.97 -8.50
CA ALA A 225 -40.02 19.65 -7.87
C ALA A 225 -39.58 18.48 -8.77
N GLY A 226 -39.80 18.55 -10.10
CA GLY A 226 -39.56 17.41 -11.00
C GLY A 226 -38.23 17.48 -11.77
N ASN A 227 -37.89 18.65 -12.33
CA ASN A 227 -36.81 18.76 -13.31
C ASN A 227 -35.50 19.31 -12.77
N GLY A 228 -35.46 19.77 -11.51
CA GLY A 228 -34.29 20.47 -10.94
C GLY A 228 -32.97 19.74 -11.17
N ARG A 229 -32.95 18.40 -11.03
CA ARG A 229 -31.74 17.58 -11.25
C ARG A 229 -31.18 17.65 -12.67
N ARG A 230 -32.04 17.77 -13.69
CA ARG A 230 -31.59 17.90 -15.08
C ARG A 230 -30.92 19.26 -15.29
N PHE A 231 -31.54 20.33 -14.78
CA PHE A 231 -30.95 21.67 -14.82
C PHE A 231 -29.63 21.72 -14.05
N ASP A 232 -29.54 21.04 -12.91
CA ASP A 232 -28.29 20.95 -12.15
C ASP A 232 -27.18 20.24 -12.92
N ALA A 233 -27.49 19.16 -13.64
CA ALA A 233 -26.52 18.47 -14.48
C ALA A 233 -26.02 19.37 -15.62
N VAL A 234 -26.92 20.09 -16.30
CA VAL A 234 -26.54 21.01 -17.39
C VAL A 234 -25.75 22.21 -16.85
N ASN A 235 -26.19 22.79 -15.73
CA ASN A 235 -25.48 23.88 -15.07
C ASN A 235 -24.08 23.45 -14.64
N ALA A 236 -23.91 22.24 -14.09
CA ALA A 236 -22.59 21.72 -13.76
C ALA A 236 -21.72 21.52 -15.01
N GLY A 237 -22.33 21.09 -16.13
CA GLY A 237 -21.68 21.04 -17.44
C GLY A 237 -21.24 22.41 -17.96
N MET A 238 -22.07 23.44 -17.76
CA MET A 238 -21.75 24.84 -18.09
C MET A 238 -20.64 25.40 -17.18
N CYS A 239 -20.67 25.16 -15.87
CA CYS A 239 -19.58 25.52 -14.95
C CYS A 239 -18.25 24.96 -15.43
N ALA A 240 -18.22 23.67 -15.78
CA ALA A 240 -17.00 23.04 -16.24
C ALA A 240 -16.50 23.64 -17.57
N GLY A 241 -17.43 24.05 -18.45
CA GLY A 241 -17.11 24.82 -19.65
C GLY A 241 -16.54 26.19 -19.34
N LEU A 242 -17.22 26.99 -18.50
CA LEU A 242 -16.76 28.31 -18.07
C LEU A 242 -15.33 28.26 -17.53
N ILE A 243 -14.99 27.23 -16.75
CA ILE A 243 -13.64 27.04 -16.23
C ILE A 243 -12.65 26.64 -17.33
N GLU A 244 -13.01 25.75 -18.25
CA GLU A 244 -12.14 25.35 -19.38
C GLU A 244 -11.80 26.51 -20.31
N PHE A 245 -12.81 27.27 -20.71
CA PHE A 245 -12.64 28.44 -21.56
C PHE A 245 -11.92 29.57 -20.79
N GLY A 246 -12.41 29.91 -19.60
CA GLY A 246 -11.88 30.97 -18.76
C GLY A 246 -10.42 30.75 -18.38
N SER A 247 -10.08 29.56 -17.88
CA SER A 247 -8.71 29.24 -17.48
C SER A 247 -7.73 29.28 -18.64
N ALA A 248 -8.13 28.81 -19.83
CA ALA A 248 -7.28 28.83 -21.00
C ALA A 248 -7.02 30.27 -21.47
N LEU A 249 -8.09 31.07 -21.59
CA LEU A 249 -7.99 32.46 -22.04
C LEU A 249 -7.22 33.34 -21.05
N GLN A 250 -7.39 33.10 -19.73
CA GLN A 250 -6.66 33.83 -18.69
C GLN A 250 -5.16 33.53 -18.72
N ARG A 251 -4.75 32.26 -18.90
CA ARG A 251 -3.32 31.90 -19.03
C ARG A 251 -2.68 32.64 -20.20
N GLN A 252 -3.34 32.67 -21.35
CA GLN A 252 -2.84 33.39 -22.52
C GLN A 252 -2.70 34.90 -22.26
N ALA A 253 -3.69 35.52 -21.60
CA ALA A 253 -3.61 36.94 -21.23
C ALA A 253 -2.41 37.23 -20.31
N THR A 254 -2.11 36.33 -19.36
CA THR A 254 -0.95 36.50 -18.47
C THR A 254 0.41 36.32 -19.17
N GLU A 255 0.49 35.47 -20.20
CA GLU A 255 1.72 35.26 -20.97
C GLU A 255 2.03 36.46 -21.87
N GLU A 256 1.01 37.06 -22.49
CA GLU A 256 1.15 38.26 -23.32
C GLU A 256 1.71 39.45 -22.54
N GLY A 257 1.30 39.62 -21.27
CA GLY A 257 1.81 40.68 -20.41
C GLY A 257 3.31 40.56 -20.05
N ARG A 258 3.88 39.34 -20.09
CA ARG A 258 5.30 39.11 -19.75
C ARG A 258 6.26 39.29 -20.92
N GLY A 259 5.81 39.09 -22.16
CA GLY A 259 6.68 39.07 -23.34
C GLY A 259 7.22 40.43 -23.81
N GLY A 260 6.65 41.55 -23.33
CA GLY A 260 6.96 42.89 -23.86
C GLY A 260 8.11 43.66 -23.22
N GLY A 261 8.64 43.23 -22.07
CA GLY A 261 9.58 44.04 -21.25
C GLY A 261 11.07 43.81 -21.51
N GLY A 262 11.44 42.87 -22.38
CA GLY A 262 12.83 42.43 -22.53
C GLY A 262 13.61 43.18 -23.61
N ARG A 263 14.50 44.09 -23.19
CA ARG A 263 15.74 44.48 -23.92
C ARG A 263 15.62 45.32 -25.21
N ARG A 264 15.00 46.50 -25.15
CA ARG A 264 15.54 47.64 -25.91
C ARG A 264 15.67 48.85 -25.00
N GLY A 265 16.92 49.16 -24.69
CA GLY A 265 17.29 50.15 -23.70
C GLY A 265 16.81 51.56 -24.06
N GLY A 266 16.54 52.32 -23.01
CA GLY A 266 16.70 53.76 -23.02
C GLY A 266 15.55 54.56 -23.62
N GLU A 267 14.34 54.50 -23.05
CA GLU A 267 13.51 55.69 -22.90
C GLU A 267 12.35 55.44 -21.92
N LYS A 268 12.41 56.12 -20.76
CA LYS A 268 11.35 56.17 -19.75
C LYS A 268 10.12 56.89 -20.31
N LYS A 269 9.33 56.25 -21.17
CA LYS A 269 7.98 56.74 -21.47
C LYS A 269 7.01 56.05 -20.52
N ARG A 270 6.66 56.76 -19.45
CA ARG A 270 5.57 56.44 -18.50
C ARG A 270 4.22 56.43 -19.25
N ALA A 271 4.01 55.46 -20.13
CA ALA A 271 2.72 55.23 -20.74
C ALA A 271 1.81 54.56 -19.69
N ASN A 272 0.66 55.19 -19.47
CA ASN A 272 -0.36 54.93 -18.47
C ASN A 272 -0.53 53.45 -18.04
N HIS A 273 -0.19 53.18 -16.78
CA HIS A 273 -0.43 51.93 -16.04
C HIS A 273 -1.93 51.57 -15.87
N ARG A 274 -2.84 52.40 -16.41
CA ARG A 274 -4.28 52.34 -16.18
C ARG A 274 -4.99 51.30 -17.06
N ASP A 275 -4.44 51.00 -18.24
CA ASP A 275 -5.07 50.05 -19.18
C ASP A 275 -4.77 48.58 -18.85
N VAL A 276 -3.66 48.30 -18.15
CA VAL A 276 -3.33 46.94 -17.69
C VAL A 276 -4.26 46.50 -16.54
N ALA A 277 -4.65 47.42 -15.64
CA ALA A 277 -5.57 47.13 -14.54
C ALA A 277 -7.00 46.77 -15.01
N ALA A 278 -7.42 47.24 -16.19
CA ALA A 278 -8.72 46.89 -16.77
C ALA A 278 -8.77 45.47 -17.38
N ALA A 279 -7.62 44.88 -17.72
CA ALA A 279 -7.55 43.51 -18.21
C ALA A 279 -7.67 42.49 -17.06
N ASP A 280 -7.17 42.83 -15.87
CA ASP A 280 -7.30 41.98 -14.68
C ASP A 280 -8.78 41.90 -14.20
N SER A 281 -9.58 42.96 -14.37
CA SER A 281 -11.00 42.96 -13.98
C SER A 281 -11.91 42.13 -14.90
N ALA A 282 -11.56 41.95 -16.18
CA ALA A 282 -12.33 41.09 -17.09
C ALA A 282 -12.15 39.58 -16.79
N SER A 283 -11.09 39.22 -16.05
CA SER A 283 -10.81 37.84 -15.67
C SER A 283 -11.62 37.35 -14.47
N SER A 284 -12.29 38.25 -13.73
CA SER A 284 -13.10 37.89 -12.55
C SER A 284 -14.50 37.38 -12.91
N GLY A 285 -15.17 37.96 -13.92
CA GLY A 285 -16.60 37.71 -14.13
C GLY A 285 -17.03 36.24 -14.26
N TRP A 286 -16.21 35.38 -14.86
CA TRP A 286 -16.51 33.94 -14.93
C TRP A 286 -16.19 33.17 -13.66
N VAL A 287 -15.18 33.63 -12.92
CA VAL A 287 -14.82 33.06 -11.62
C VAL A 287 -15.93 33.36 -10.62
N ASP A 288 -16.42 34.59 -10.58
CA ASP A 288 -17.53 35.06 -9.75
C ASP A 288 -18.80 34.26 -10.04
N ALA A 289 -19.19 34.14 -11.32
CA ALA A 289 -20.37 33.37 -11.69
C ALA A 289 -20.28 31.89 -11.28
N VAL A 290 -19.12 31.25 -11.51
CA VAL A 290 -18.92 29.84 -11.07
C VAL A 290 -18.94 29.75 -9.55
N PHE A 291 -18.33 30.70 -8.85
CA PHE A 291 -18.27 30.75 -7.40
C PHE A 291 -19.67 30.89 -6.78
N ASP A 292 -20.43 31.90 -7.21
CA ASP A 292 -21.79 32.19 -6.72
C ASP A 292 -22.76 31.04 -6.95
N HIS A 293 -22.50 30.22 -7.97
CA HIS A 293 -23.32 29.03 -8.24
C HIS A 293 -22.87 27.78 -7.48
N VAL A 294 -21.56 27.58 -7.33
CA VAL A 294 -21.01 26.40 -6.66
C VAL A 294 -21.23 26.49 -5.16
N LEU A 295 -21.03 27.66 -4.55
CA LEU A 295 -21.05 27.84 -3.10
C LEU A 295 -22.37 27.41 -2.44
N PRO A 296 -23.56 27.87 -2.90
CA PRO A 296 -24.83 27.50 -2.27
C PRO A 296 -25.19 26.01 -2.43
N ARG A 297 -24.58 25.33 -3.40
CA ARG A 297 -24.82 23.91 -3.69
C ARG A 297 -23.88 22.98 -2.93
N LEU A 298 -22.81 23.54 -2.37
CA LEU A 298 -21.96 22.84 -1.41
C LEU A 298 -22.54 22.90 0.00
N ASP A 299 -23.36 23.90 0.32
CA ASP A 299 -23.96 24.03 1.65
C ASP A 299 -24.96 22.89 1.92
N PRO A 300 -24.63 21.94 2.82
CA PRO A 300 -25.52 20.82 3.13
C PRO A 300 -26.82 21.29 3.81
N SER A 301 -26.81 22.44 4.49
CA SER A 301 -27.94 22.97 5.25
C SER A 301 -29.05 23.54 4.38
N GLY A 302 -28.72 23.99 3.17
CA GLY A 302 -29.70 24.55 2.22
C GLY A 302 -30.56 23.49 1.52
N SER A 303 -30.13 22.23 1.49
CA SER A 303 -30.79 21.18 0.69
C SER A 303 -31.89 20.40 1.43
N SER A 304 -31.96 20.49 2.77
CA SER A 304 -32.86 19.67 3.57
C SER A 304 -34.31 20.19 3.62
N SER A 305 -34.54 21.47 3.35
CA SER A 305 -35.89 22.08 3.52
C SER A 305 -36.90 21.70 2.43
N ALA A 306 -36.46 21.16 1.28
CA ALA A 306 -37.34 20.82 0.16
C ALA A 306 -37.78 19.34 0.13
N ALA A 307 -37.17 18.46 0.93
CA ALA A 307 -37.34 17.01 0.80
C ALA A 307 -38.23 16.35 1.89
N GLU A 308 -38.74 17.10 2.88
CA GLU A 308 -39.58 16.54 3.96
C GLU A 308 -41.05 16.29 3.56
N GLY A 309 -41.39 16.37 2.28
CA GLY A 309 -42.71 15.95 1.77
C GLY A 309 -42.83 14.42 1.71
N GLY A 310 -43.26 13.79 2.81
CA GLY A 310 -43.36 12.34 3.01
C GLY A 310 -44.35 11.61 2.09
N GLY A 311 -43.95 11.37 0.83
CA GLY A 311 -44.58 10.41 -0.07
C GLY A 311 -43.95 9.03 0.05
N GLU A 312 -44.47 8.18 0.94
CA GLU A 312 -44.13 6.75 0.99
C GLU A 312 -44.71 6.03 -0.25
N GLY A 313 -43.89 5.69 -1.25
CA GLY A 313 -44.21 4.64 -2.21
C GLY A 313 -43.91 4.95 -3.68
N GLY A 314 -42.76 4.50 -4.17
CA GLY A 314 -42.46 4.40 -5.60
C GLY A 314 -41.01 3.96 -5.88
N ASP A 315 -40.83 2.87 -6.63
CA ASP A 315 -39.55 2.24 -7.03
C ASP A 315 -38.64 3.11 -7.95
N ASP A 316 -38.96 4.38 -8.18
CA ASP A 316 -38.20 5.28 -9.08
C ASP A 316 -36.99 5.99 -8.40
N SER A 317 -36.55 5.54 -7.22
CA SER A 317 -35.53 6.24 -6.43
C SER A 317 -34.10 6.14 -6.97
N ASP A 318 -33.78 5.10 -7.73
CA ASP A 318 -32.38 4.78 -8.11
C ASP A 318 -31.83 5.71 -9.21
N ASP A 319 -32.63 6.04 -10.22
CA ASP A 319 -32.24 6.97 -11.29
C ASP A 319 -32.03 8.39 -10.76
N ALA A 320 -32.84 8.77 -9.78
CA ALA A 320 -32.75 10.06 -9.14
C ALA A 320 -31.40 10.21 -8.42
N ALA A 321 -30.98 9.22 -7.64
CA ALA A 321 -29.72 9.23 -6.91
C ALA A 321 -28.50 9.32 -7.85
N ALA A 322 -28.54 8.63 -9.00
CA ALA A 322 -27.47 8.66 -10.00
C ALA A 322 -27.27 10.05 -10.63
N ALA A 323 -28.36 10.77 -10.94
CA ALA A 323 -28.30 12.12 -11.52
C ALA A 323 -27.68 13.14 -10.54
N SER A 324 -28.07 13.08 -9.26
CA SER A 324 -27.50 13.93 -8.21
C SER A 324 -26.00 13.64 -8.00
N ALA A 325 -25.60 12.36 -8.01
CA ALA A 325 -24.20 12.00 -7.92
C ALA A 325 -23.36 12.56 -9.08
N SER A 326 -23.92 12.60 -10.30
CA SER A 326 -23.26 13.17 -11.48
C SER A 326 -23.05 14.69 -11.38
N SER A 327 -24.06 15.45 -10.93
CA SER A 327 -23.96 16.91 -10.80
C SER A 327 -22.94 17.30 -9.74
N SER A 328 -22.96 16.68 -8.55
CA SER A 328 -21.95 16.89 -7.51
C SER A 328 -20.55 16.54 -8.00
N ALA A 329 -20.42 15.47 -8.80
CA ALA A 329 -19.13 15.05 -9.34
C ALA A 329 -18.56 16.02 -10.39
N MET A 330 -19.40 16.73 -11.14
CA MET A 330 -18.99 17.81 -12.05
C MET A 330 -18.64 19.09 -11.28
N LEU A 331 -19.42 19.46 -10.26
CA LEU A 331 -19.12 20.59 -9.38
C LEU A 331 -17.77 20.40 -8.66
N LEU A 332 -17.47 19.19 -8.19
CA LEU A 332 -16.16 18.88 -7.62
C LEU A 332 -15.01 19.03 -8.63
N SER A 333 -15.23 18.76 -9.91
CA SER A 333 -14.23 19.04 -10.95
C SER A 333 -14.02 20.54 -11.15
N ALA A 334 -15.08 21.34 -10.97
CA ALA A 334 -15.01 22.79 -11.01
C ALA A 334 -14.20 23.33 -9.83
N VAL A 335 -14.56 22.93 -8.61
CA VAL A 335 -13.84 23.24 -7.37
C VAL A 335 -12.37 22.83 -7.49
N ALA A 336 -12.09 21.63 -8.02
CA ALA A 336 -10.74 21.13 -8.21
C ALA A 336 -9.89 22.07 -9.07
N ARG A 337 -10.42 22.56 -10.19
CA ARG A 337 -9.67 23.48 -11.06
C ARG A 337 -9.48 24.86 -10.44
N LEU A 338 -10.43 25.34 -9.65
CA LEU A 338 -10.32 26.64 -8.97
C LEU A 338 -9.30 26.60 -7.84
N LEU A 339 -9.26 25.51 -7.07
CA LEU A 339 -8.38 25.36 -5.91
C LEU A 339 -6.99 24.81 -6.25
N LEU A 340 -6.89 23.92 -7.24
CA LEU A 340 -5.61 23.32 -7.61
C LEU A 340 -4.84 24.22 -8.58
N ARG A 341 -3.55 24.38 -8.30
CA ARG A 341 -2.61 24.97 -9.22
C ARG A 341 -2.46 24.07 -10.46
N PRO A 342 -2.42 24.63 -11.68
CA PRO A 342 -2.12 23.84 -12.86
C PRO A 342 -0.74 23.18 -12.72
N PRO A 343 -0.56 21.91 -13.12
CA PRO A 343 0.77 21.33 -13.22
C PRO A 343 1.59 22.20 -14.17
N SER A 344 2.70 22.76 -13.69
CA SER A 344 3.62 23.51 -14.55
C SER A 344 4.12 22.53 -15.60
N GLY A 345 3.71 22.72 -16.86
CA GLY A 345 4.22 21.90 -17.97
C GLY A 345 5.74 21.92 -17.92
N GLY A 346 6.37 20.73 -17.91
CA GLY A 346 7.78 20.50 -17.59
C GLY A 346 8.82 21.08 -18.55
N GLY A 347 8.59 22.26 -19.13
CA GLY A 347 9.60 23.04 -19.85
C GLY A 347 10.61 23.57 -18.85
N GLY A 348 11.77 22.93 -18.79
CA GLY A 348 12.81 23.20 -17.81
C GLY A 348 13.30 24.66 -17.81
N GLY A 349 13.61 25.15 -16.61
CA GLY A 349 14.50 26.30 -16.44
C GLY A 349 13.81 27.65 -16.23
N GLY A 350 12.91 27.76 -15.25
CA GLY A 350 12.50 29.05 -14.74
C GLY A 350 11.36 28.89 -13.76
N GLY A 351 11.59 29.23 -12.48
CA GLY A 351 10.66 29.11 -11.36
C GLY A 351 9.41 29.99 -11.46
N GLY A 352 8.75 30.02 -12.61
CA GLY A 352 7.44 30.63 -12.80
C GLY A 352 6.41 29.84 -12.01
N GLY A 353 6.22 30.25 -10.76
CA GLY A 353 5.14 29.79 -9.92
C GLY A 353 3.81 29.88 -10.67
N GLY A 354 3.26 28.76 -11.16
CA GLY A 354 1.92 28.70 -11.74
C GLY A 354 0.93 29.40 -10.80
N ARG A 355 0.20 30.39 -11.34
CA ARG A 355 -0.81 31.11 -10.58
C ARG A 355 -2.05 30.24 -10.42
N TYR A 356 -2.70 30.34 -9.27
CA TYR A 356 -4.04 29.78 -9.08
C TYR A 356 -5.02 30.49 -10.02
N LEU A 357 -6.06 29.78 -10.48
CA LEU A 357 -7.12 30.40 -11.28
C LEU A 357 -7.92 31.38 -10.44
N LEU A 358 -8.26 30.98 -9.21
CA LEU A 358 -8.87 31.87 -8.22
C LEU A 358 -7.73 32.63 -7.51
N ALA A 359 -7.37 33.81 -8.03
CA ALA A 359 -6.26 34.61 -7.51
C ALA A 359 -6.56 35.21 -6.12
N ASP A 360 -7.84 35.48 -5.83
CA ASP A 360 -8.29 36.04 -4.55
C ASP A 360 -8.24 34.99 -3.42
N ASP A 361 -7.35 35.23 -2.47
CA ASP A 361 -7.12 34.39 -1.29
C ASP A 361 -8.35 34.27 -0.39
N SER A 362 -9.14 35.34 -0.24
CA SER A 362 -10.35 35.36 0.59
C SER A 362 -11.41 34.43 0.02
N ARG A 363 -11.65 34.52 -1.29
CA ARG A 363 -12.57 33.61 -1.99
C ARG A 363 -12.05 32.18 -2.03
N ARG A 364 -10.74 31.95 -2.20
CA ARG A 364 -10.19 30.59 -2.07
C ARG A 364 -10.46 30.02 -0.68
N ALA A 365 -10.28 30.82 0.37
CA ALA A 365 -10.55 30.40 1.73
C ALA A 365 -12.03 30.07 1.93
N GLU A 366 -12.95 30.92 1.45
CA GLU A 366 -14.40 30.69 1.49
C GLU A 366 -14.81 29.40 0.74
N LEU A 367 -14.31 29.19 -0.48
CA LEU A 367 -14.57 27.96 -1.23
C LEU A 367 -14.01 26.72 -0.54
N LEU A 368 -12.82 26.82 0.06
CA LEU A 368 -12.24 25.75 0.88
C LEU A 368 -13.09 25.48 2.13
N GLY A 369 -13.68 26.51 2.73
CA GLY A 369 -14.62 26.39 3.85
C GLY A 369 -15.86 25.61 3.44
N ALA A 370 -16.58 26.09 2.42
CA ALA A 370 -17.78 25.42 1.92
C ALA A 370 -17.51 23.99 1.43
N PHE A 371 -16.37 23.74 0.77
CA PHE A 371 -15.94 22.39 0.39
C PHE A 371 -15.67 21.49 1.61
N GLY A 372 -15.02 22.05 2.64
CA GLY A 372 -14.80 21.40 3.92
C GLY A 372 -16.11 21.02 4.59
N ASP A 373 -17.03 21.97 4.70
CA ASP A 373 -18.32 21.75 5.38
C ASP A 373 -19.18 20.72 4.62
N ALA A 374 -19.16 20.74 3.29
CA ALA A 374 -19.93 19.80 2.47
C ALA A 374 -19.50 18.32 2.64
N PHE A 375 -18.19 18.06 2.69
CA PHE A 375 -17.65 16.69 2.57
C PHE A 375 -16.84 16.21 3.77
N PHE A 376 -16.36 17.13 4.59
CA PHE A 376 -15.42 16.88 5.67
C PHE A 376 -15.83 17.53 7.00
N SER A 377 -17.03 18.13 7.08
CA SER A 377 -17.60 18.72 8.29
C SER A 377 -17.18 17.90 9.50
N SER A 378 -16.37 18.54 10.34
CA SER A 378 -15.72 17.91 11.47
C SER A 378 -16.77 17.44 12.47
N ALA A 379 -16.55 16.22 12.95
CA ALA A 379 -17.03 15.79 14.23
C ALA A 379 -16.71 16.88 15.28
N PRO A 380 -17.64 17.16 16.21
CA PRO A 380 -17.54 18.27 17.16
C PRO A 380 -16.16 18.25 17.82
N GLU A 381 -15.43 19.35 17.68
CA GLU A 381 -14.22 19.59 18.46
C GLU A 381 -14.60 19.44 19.94
N ALA A 382 -13.90 18.53 20.64
CA ALA A 382 -13.97 18.32 22.08
C ALA A 382 -15.28 17.73 22.66
N VAL A 383 -15.43 16.40 22.66
CA VAL A 383 -15.98 15.68 23.84
C VAL A 383 -15.37 14.27 23.95
N GLY A 384 -14.32 14.12 24.75
CA GLY A 384 -13.93 12.87 25.44
C GLY A 384 -13.37 11.72 24.59
N GLU A 385 -12.14 11.29 24.90
CA GLU A 385 -11.51 10.06 24.41
C GLU A 385 -12.41 8.83 24.64
N GLY A 386 -13.20 8.45 23.64
CA GLY A 386 -14.06 7.28 23.82
C GLY A 386 -14.96 6.92 22.67
N ALA A 387 -14.40 6.54 21.51
CA ALA A 387 -15.05 5.83 20.39
C ALA A 387 -16.37 6.38 19.80
N ALA A 388 -17.03 7.35 20.43
CA ALA A 388 -18.28 7.99 20.03
C ALA A 388 -18.06 9.16 19.05
N GLU A 389 -16.81 9.62 18.93
CA GLU A 389 -16.38 10.72 18.06
C GLU A 389 -16.64 10.48 16.56
N TRP A 390 -16.81 9.23 16.14
CA TRP A 390 -17.06 8.88 14.73
C TRP A 390 -18.52 9.02 14.28
N ALA A 391 -19.45 9.34 15.20
CA ALA A 391 -20.89 9.39 14.92
C ALA A 391 -21.33 10.61 14.08
N ALA A 392 -20.54 11.69 14.04
CA ALA A 392 -20.88 12.93 13.34
C ALA A 392 -20.31 13.02 11.91
N LEU A 393 -19.52 12.02 11.47
CA LEU A 393 -19.00 12.02 10.11
C LEU A 393 -20.08 11.65 9.09
N PRO A 394 -19.93 12.06 7.80
CA PRO A 394 -20.85 11.68 6.74
C PRO A 394 -21.11 10.17 6.74
N SER A 395 -22.30 9.72 6.38
CA SER A 395 -22.63 8.29 6.36
C SER A 395 -21.58 7.50 5.57
N THR A 396 -21.36 6.23 5.91
CA THR A 396 -20.43 5.38 5.16
C THR A 396 -20.78 5.31 3.68
N GLU A 397 -22.07 5.44 3.35
CA GLU A 397 -22.57 5.53 1.98
C GLU A 397 -22.16 6.83 1.29
N ALA A 398 -22.29 7.98 1.97
CA ALA A 398 -21.85 9.26 1.43
C ALA A 398 -20.35 9.26 1.10
N ARG A 399 -19.51 8.65 1.95
CA ARG A 399 -18.06 8.52 1.72
C ARG A 399 -17.69 7.56 0.59
N ARG A 400 -18.53 6.53 0.38
CA ARG A 400 -18.39 5.59 -0.76
C ARG A 400 -18.98 6.13 -2.05
N SER A 401 -19.84 7.14 -2.01
CA SER A 401 -20.44 7.75 -3.20
C SER A 401 -19.35 8.30 -4.15
N PRO A 402 -19.60 8.35 -5.47
CA PRO A 402 -18.66 8.94 -6.43
C PRO A 402 -18.24 10.37 -6.07
N ALA A 403 -19.14 11.18 -5.51
CA ALA A 403 -18.85 12.54 -5.06
C ALA A 403 -17.90 12.52 -3.84
N GLY A 404 -18.19 11.72 -2.82
CA GLY A 404 -17.31 11.56 -1.66
C GLY A 404 -15.90 11.08 -2.04
N ARG A 405 -15.80 10.12 -2.97
CA ARG A 405 -14.50 9.66 -3.48
C ARG A 405 -13.73 10.77 -4.20
N ARG A 406 -14.39 11.53 -5.07
CA ARG A 406 -13.78 12.67 -5.77
C ARG A 406 -13.36 13.79 -4.81
N ALA A 407 -14.15 14.06 -3.77
CA ALA A 407 -13.80 15.04 -2.73
C ALA A 407 -12.53 14.61 -1.98
N ALA A 408 -12.42 13.34 -1.57
CA ALA A 408 -11.23 12.81 -0.92
C ALA A 408 -9.98 12.88 -1.83
N LEU A 409 -10.13 12.57 -3.12
CA LEU A 409 -9.05 12.71 -4.11
C LEU A 409 -8.63 14.17 -4.33
N LEU A 410 -9.59 15.10 -4.37
CA LEU A 410 -9.30 16.52 -4.47
C LEU A 410 -8.53 17.00 -3.23
N LEU A 411 -8.96 16.61 -2.04
CA LEU A 411 -8.26 16.94 -0.81
C LEU A 411 -6.84 16.36 -0.78
N ALA A 412 -6.66 15.12 -1.26
CA ALA A 412 -5.34 14.51 -1.44
C ALA A 412 -4.45 15.30 -2.44
N ALA A 413 -5.03 15.77 -3.55
CA ALA A 413 -4.31 16.60 -4.51
C ALA A 413 -3.92 17.96 -3.91
N LEU A 414 -4.81 18.60 -3.14
CA LEU A 414 -4.53 19.83 -2.42
C LEU A 414 -3.37 19.63 -1.44
N LEU A 415 -3.41 18.57 -0.63
CA LEU A 415 -2.31 18.21 0.27
C LEU A 415 -0.99 18.06 -0.50
N GLY A 416 -1.00 17.36 -1.64
CA GLY A 416 0.20 17.17 -2.46
C GLY A 416 0.78 18.46 -3.03
N GLN A 417 -0.08 19.42 -3.43
CA GLN A 417 0.37 20.71 -3.96
C GLN A 417 0.90 21.67 -2.89
N HIS A 418 0.34 21.59 -1.68
CA HIS A 418 0.73 22.45 -0.57
C HIS A 418 1.87 21.86 0.28
N CYS A 419 2.24 20.61 0.03
CA CYS A 419 3.40 19.97 0.62
C CYS A 419 4.67 20.65 0.08
N PRO A 420 5.42 21.42 0.89
CA PRO A 420 6.58 22.19 0.43
C PRO A 420 7.72 21.21 0.12
N SER A 421 7.71 20.64 -1.08
CA SER A 421 8.67 19.62 -1.52
C SER A 421 10.05 20.17 -1.89
N GLY A 422 10.28 21.48 -1.75
CA GLY A 422 11.42 22.15 -2.38
C GLY A 422 12.05 23.33 -1.65
N CYS A 423 11.64 23.71 -0.44
CA CYS A 423 12.43 24.62 0.38
C CYS A 423 13.58 23.83 1.03
N GLY A 424 14.43 23.24 0.20
CA GLY A 424 15.55 22.44 0.64
C GLY A 424 16.57 23.32 1.32
N GLY A 425 16.50 23.42 2.65
CA GLY A 425 17.61 23.78 3.55
C GLY A 425 18.33 25.12 3.33
N GLY A 426 18.02 25.86 2.27
CA GLY A 426 18.38 27.25 2.14
C GLY A 426 17.56 27.96 3.19
N ARG A 427 18.20 28.21 4.33
CA ARG A 427 17.71 29.20 5.30
C ARG A 427 17.18 30.36 4.46
N CYS A 428 15.91 30.69 4.64
CA CYS A 428 15.47 32.04 4.42
C CYS A 428 16.24 32.85 5.46
N ASP A 429 17.53 33.11 5.20
CA ASP A 429 18.34 34.02 5.99
C ASP A 429 17.71 35.38 5.73
N ASP A 430 16.76 35.73 6.60
CA ASP A 430 16.06 37.00 6.69
C ASP A 430 17.03 38.16 7.03
N SER A 431 18.34 37.93 6.91
CA SER A 431 19.43 38.78 7.37
C SER A 431 20.19 39.50 6.26
N SER A 432 19.83 39.34 4.97
CA SER A 432 20.28 40.27 3.93
C SER A 432 19.14 41.20 3.49
N ILE A 433 18.65 41.99 4.44
CA ILE A 433 18.03 43.29 4.13
C ILE A 433 19.14 44.18 3.59
N ASP A 434 19.41 44.05 2.29
CA ASP A 434 20.09 45.11 1.55
C ASP A 434 19.04 46.22 1.38
N ALA A 435 19.03 47.14 2.34
CA ALA A 435 18.15 48.30 2.42
C ALA A 435 18.44 49.23 1.23
N GLY A 436 17.82 48.99 0.09
CA GLY A 436 17.99 49.87 -1.07
C GLY A 436 17.14 49.60 -2.30
N SER A 437 16.34 48.53 -2.33
CA SER A 437 15.44 48.25 -3.46
C SER A 437 14.00 48.14 -2.98
N GLU A 438 13.30 49.28 -2.98
CA GLU A 438 11.86 49.38 -2.69
C GLU A 438 10.97 48.65 -3.73
N ASP A 439 11.56 48.13 -4.81
CA ASP A 439 10.85 47.43 -5.90
C ASP A 439 10.98 45.90 -5.84
N ASN A 440 11.64 45.34 -4.83
CA ASN A 440 11.68 43.89 -4.64
C ASN A 440 10.37 43.40 -4.01
N VAL A 441 9.38 43.16 -4.87
CA VAL A 441 8.15 42.43 -4.58
C VAL A 441 8.54 41.13 -3.86
N LYS A 442 8.43 41.12 -2.51
CA LYS A 442 8.51 39.91 -1.70
C LYS A 442 7.64 38.88 -2.41
N PRO A 443 8.16 37.69 -2.78
CA PRO A 443 7.35 36.67 -3.43
C PRO A 443 6.19 36.40 -2.47
N SER A 444 5.02 36.95 -2.82
CA SER A 444 3.78 36.89 -2.06
C SER A 444 3.66 35.47 -1.56
N SER A 445 3.81 35.31 -0.24
CA SER A 445 3.90 34.03 0.43
C SER A 445 2.78 33.14 -0.09
N PHE A 446 3.21 32.14 -0.86
CA PHE A 446 2.35 31.26 -1.61
C PHE A 446 1.42 30.56 -0.60
N PHE A 447 0.14 30.94 -0.61
CA PHE A 447 -0.91 30.47 0.28
C PHE A 447 -0.86 31.00 1.73
N SER A 448 -1.97 31.59 2.18
CA SER A 448 -2.15 32.00 3.58
C SER A 448 -2.07 30.79 4.52
N CYS A 449 -1.45 30.99 5.70
CA CYS A 449 -1.40 29.97 6.77
C CYS A 449 -2.80 29.42 7.10
N SER A 450 -3.84 30.27 7.00
CA SER A 450 -5.24 29.90 7.22
C SER A 450 -5.77 28.85 6.25
N ALA A 451 -5.42 28.92 4.97
CA ALA A 451 -5.90 27.96 3.97
C ALA A 451 -5.23 26.58 4.15
N TRP A 452 -3.93 26.55 4.50
CA TRP A 452 -3.26 25.31 4.88
C TRP A 452 -3.88 24.70 6.14
N SER A 453 -4.19 25.51 7.16
CA SER A 453 -4.83 25.04 8.38
C SER A 453 -6.17 24.34 8.12
N ARG A 454 -7.01 24.92 7.25
CA ARG A 454 -8.26 24.27 6.81
C ARG A 454 -8.01 22.96 6.07
N VAL A 455 -7.08 22.94 5.12
CA VAL A 455 -6.73 21.72 4.37
C VAL A 455 -6.21 20.61 5.30
N ALA A 456 -5.35 20.97 6.26
CA ALA A 456 -4.84 20.05 7.26
C ALA A 456 -5.97 19.55 8.19
N SER A 457 -6.90 20.41 8.59
CA SER A 457 -8.07 20.00 9.38
C SER A 457 -8.94 19.00 8.61
N MET A 458 -9.29 19.29 7.35
CA MET A 458 -10.04 18.37 6.48
C MET A 458 -9.31 17.03 6.28
N ALA A 459 -7.99 17.05 6.15
CA ALA A 459 -7.17 15.85 5.91
C ALA A 459 -7.30 14.79 7.02
N ARG A 460 -7.69 15.20 8.23
CA ARG A 460 -8.00 14.29 9.36
C ARG A 460 -9.14 13.32 9.04
N ALA A 461 -10.05 13.67 8.12
CA ALA A 461 -11.15 12.82 7.70
C ALA A 461 -10.72 11.72 6.69
N LEU A 462 -9.59 11.87 5.99
CA LEU A 462 -9.17 10.96 4.91
C LEU A 462 -9.03 9.49 5.35
N PRO A 463 -8.46 9.14 6.53
CA PRO A 463 -8.38 7.75 6.97
C PRO A 463 -9.76 7.10 7.17
N SER A 464 -10.77 7.91 7.49
CA SER A 464 -12.16 7.46 7.61
C SER A 464 -12.77 7.09 6.25
N TYR A 465 -12.42 7.85 5.20
CA TYR A 465 -12.77 7.54 3.81
C TYR A 465 -12.11 6.24 3.38
N LEU A 466 -10.79 6.10 3.59
CA LEU A 466 -10.05 4.88 3.26
C LEU A 466 -10.64 3.64 3.94
N ARG A 467 -11.08 3.77 5.21
CA ARG A 467 -11.75 2.70 5.93
C ARG A 467 -13.12 2.36 5.34
N SER A 468 -13.90 3.38 4.95
CA SER A 468 -15.24 3.19 4.36
C SER A 468 -15.21 2.51 2.99
N TRP A 469 -14.11 2.67 2.26
CA TRP A 469 -13.91 2.08 0.92
C TRP A 469 -13.65 0.58 0.96
N ASP A 470 -13.21 0.04 2.09
CA ASP A 470 -13.11 -1.41 2.34
C ASP A 470 -12.29 -2.21 1.30
N ALA A 471 -11.31 -1.56 0.64
CA ALA A 471 -10.50 -2.04 -0.49
C ALA A 471 -11.19 -2.10 -1.87
N ASP A 472 -12.42 -1.61 -2.02
CA ASP A 472 -13.15 -1.60 -3.29
C ASP A 472 -12.57 -0.63 -4.33
N PHE A 473 -11.85 0.41 -3.87
CA PHE A 473 -11.32 1.50 -4.70
C PHE A 473 -9.79 1.60 -4.57
N PRO A 474 -9.02 0.63 -5.08
CA PRO A 474 -7.59 0.55 -4.84
C PRO A 474 -6.80 1.72 -5.46
N SER A 475 -7.19 2.18 -6.65
CA SER A 475 -6.58 3.34 -7.31
C SER A 475 -6.72 4.62 -6.49
N GLU A 476 -7.93 4.87 -5.99
CA GLU A 476 -8.23 6.04 -5.19
C GLU A 476 -7.56 5.95 -3.82
N THR A 477 -7.55 4.76 -3.22
CA THR A 477 -6.84 4.48 -1.97
C THR A 477 -5.34 4.77 -2.13
N ALA A 478 -4.73 4.34 -3.24
CA ALA A 478 -3.32 4.60 -3.53
C ALA A 478 -3.02 6.10 -3.67
N ALA A 479 -3.88 6.85 -4.35
CA ALA A 479 -3.72 8.30 -4.52
C ALA A 479 -3.78 9.04 -3.18
N VAL A 480 -4.77 8.72 -2.34
CA VAL A 480 -4.91 9.33 -1.00
C VAL A 480 -3.74 8.95 -0.10
N LEU A 481 -3.36 7.67 -0.03
CA LEU A 481 -2.20 7.23 0.76
C LEU A 481 -0.90 7.86 0.26
N GLY A 482 -0.73 8.01 -1.05
CA GLY A 482 0.42 8.67 -1.66
C GLY A 482 0.53 10.14 -1.25
N ALA A 483 -0.59 10.88 -1.24
CA ALA A 483 -0.63 12.26 -0.76
C ALA A 483 -0.30 12.36 0.73
N LEU A 484 -0.92 11.52 1.57
CA LEU A 484 -0.64 11.46 3.00
C LEU A 484 0.83 11.10 3.28
N LEU A 485 1.41 10.20 2.50
CA LEU A 485 2.83 9.83 2.58
C LEU A 485 3.73 11.00 2.15
N GLY A 486 3.33 11.78 1.15
CA GLY A 486 4.02 13.02 0.75
C GLY A 486 4.10 13.99 1.92
N VAL A 487 2.95 14.26 2.56
CA VAL A 487 2.86 15.12 3.76
C VAL A 487 3.71 14.56 4.90
N ALA A 488 3.62 13.26 5.18
CA ALA A 488 4.43 12.63 6.22
C ALA A 488 5.94 12.70 5.92
N ARG A 489 6.35 12.68 4.63
CA ARG A 489 7.75 12.79 4.23
C ARG A 489 8.32 14.19 4.41
N THR A 490 7.58 15.23 4.07
CA THR A 490 8.07 16.61 4.25
C THR A 490 8.18 17.00 5.72
N HIS A 491 7.42 16.35 6.61
CA HIS A 491 7.37 16.72 8.02
C HIS A 491 8.05 15.72 8.97
N GLY A 492 8.12 14.44 8.60
CA GLY A 492 8.72 13.38 9.42
C GLY A 492 10.25 13.36 9.44
N VAL A 493 10.92 14.09 8.55
CA VAL A 493 12.39 14.21 8.48
C VAL A 493 12.87 15.49 9.17
N GLY A 494 12.10 16.01 10.15
CA GLY A 494 12.74 16.68 11.26
C GLY A 494 13.82 15.74 11.79
N ARG A 495 15.08 16.09 11.58
CA ARG A 495 16.21 15.52 12.33
C ARG A 495 15.71 15.44 13.76
N PRO A 496 15.76 14.28 14.46
CA PRO A 496 15.63 14.34 15.90
C PRO A 496 16.63 15.42 16.29
N ALA A 497 16.15 16.56 16.79
CA ALA A 497 17.05 17.54 17.35
C ALA A 497 17.95 16.71 18.25
N GLU A 498 19.26 16.83 18.07
CA GLU A 498 20.24 16.30 19.01
C GLU A 498 19.97 17.03 20.33
N VAL A 499 18.86 16.67 20.98
CA VAL A 499 18.59 16.96 22.38
C VAL A 499 19.44 15.91 23.05
N ASP A 500 20.68 16.32 23.30
CA ASP A 500 21.64 15.55 24.05
C ASP A 500 20.98 15.03 25.34
N GLY A 501 21.01 13.72 25.50
CA GLY A 501 21.15 13.11 26.83
C GLY A 501 19.90 12.66 27.60
N GLU A 502 18.87 13.49 27.82
CA GLU A 502 18.07 13.28 29.05
C GLU A 502 16.54 13.09 28.93
N MET A 503 15.92 13.19 27.75
CA MET A 503 14.45 13.19 27.66
C MET A 503 13.82 11.91 27.06
N MET A 504 14.20 10.72 27.56
CA MET A 504 13.54 9.46 27.15
C MET A 504 12.75 8.73 28.25
N GLU A 505 12.67 9.27 29.48
CA GLU A 505 11.90 8.64 30.58
C GLU A 505 10.48 9.19 30.80
N ILE A 506 9.98 10.16 30.02
CA ILE A 506 8.66 10.81 30.26
C ILE A 506 7.64 10.51 29.14
N PHE A 507 7.55 9.28 28.64
CA PHE A 507 6.53 8.93 27.63
C PHE A 507 5.74 7.64 27.90
N ASP A 508 5.85 7.03 29.08
CA ASP A 508 5.18 5.75 29.35
C ASP A 508 3.94 5.79 30.24
N ASP A 509 3.48 6.96 30.71
CA ASP A 509 2.12 7.12 31.23
C ASP A 509 1.70 8.58 31.17
N VAL A 510 0.39 8.81 31.13
CA VAL A 510 -0.32 10.09 31.29
C VAL A 510 -0.82 10.78 30.00
N ALA A 511 -2.13 10.62 29.80
CA ALA A 511 -3.02 11.61 29.20
C ALA A 511 -2.93 12.94 29.97
N PHE A 512 -1.86 13.70 29.78
CA PHE A 512 -1.75 15.05 30.31
C PHE A 512 -2.24 16.00 29.23
N VAL A 513 -3.50 16.39 29.38
CA VAL A 513 -3.95 17.72 28.98
C VAL A 513 -2.95 18.68 29.61
N SER A 514 -2.16 19.37 28.80
CA SER A 514 -1.51 20.59 29.25
C SER A 514 -2.64 21.56 29.57
N ASP A 515 -3.04 21.59 30.84
CA ASP A 515 -3.76 22.70 31.42
C ASP A 515 -2.88 23.93 31.16
N GLU A 516 -3.44 24.94 30.49
CA GLU A 516 -2.82 26.25 30.31
C GLU A 516 -2.48 26.80 31.69
N THR A 517 -1.26 26.55 32.16
CA THR A 517 -0.74 27.25 33.32
C THR A 517 -0.52 28.69 32.89
N ASP A 518 -1.36 29.57 33.43
CA ASP A 518 -1.22 31.03 33.50
C ASP A 518 0.26 31.43 33.45
N ALA A 519 0.70 31.86 32.27
CA ALA A 519 1.92 32.62 32.13
C ALA A 519 1.62 33.99 32.71
N THR A 520 2.05 34.17 33.96
CA THR A 520 2.15 35.46 34.63
C THR A 520 2.74 36.50 33.70
N GLU A 521 1.95 37.56 33.51
CA GLU A 521 2.33 38.88 33.04
C GLU A 521 3.71 39.27 33.59
N ASP A 522 4.59 39.74 32.70
CA ASP A 522 5.67 40.72 32.94
C ASP A 522 6.90 40.39 32.07
N GLY A 523 6.88 40.86 30.83
CA GLY A 523 8.06 40.83 29.96
C GLY A 523 7.77 41.37 28.57
N ASP A 524 8.11 42.63 28.33
CA ASP A 524 8.10 43.35 27.05
C ASP A 524 9.06 42.70 26.01
N GLY A 525 8.74 41.51 25.54
CA GLY A 525 9.51 40.76 24.54
C GLY A 525 8.76 40.65 23.22
N ASP A 526 9.32 41.25 22.17
CA ASP A 526 8.85 41.26 20.77
C ASP A 526 7.98 40.05 20.37
N GLY A 527 6.68 40.28 20.22
CA GLY A 527 5.66 39.28 19.85
C GLY A 527 5.68 38.87 18.39
N ASN A 528 6.68 38.07 17.99
CA ASN A 528 6.66 37.34 16.72
C ASN A 528 6.02 35.95 16.91
N ASP A 529 4.69 35.92 16.99
CA ASP A 529 3.82 34.73 17.10
C ASP A 529 3.70 33.92 15.78
N ASP A 530 4.82 33.58 15.14
CA ASP A 530 4.82 32.74 13.92
C ASP A 530 4.66 31.23 14.20
N GLY A 531 4.44 30.83 15.46
CA GLY A 531 4.37 29.43 15.91
C GLY A 531 3.14 28.62 15.46
N GLY A 532 2.10 29.26 14.93
CA GLY A 532 0.82 28.59 14.62
C GLY A 532 0.90 27.50 13.53
N GLY A 533 1.83 27.61 12.59
CA GLY A 533 1.94 26.69 11.46
C GLY A 533 2.39 25.28 11.83
N ASP A 534 3.28 25.16 12.83
CA ASP A 534 3.84 23.87 13.24
C ASP A 534 2.91 23.10 14.18
N ALA A 535 2.09 23.79 14.99
CA ALA A 535 1.06 23.18 15.82
C ALA A 535 0.03 22.41 14.97
N VAL A 536 -0.53 23.06 13.94
CA VAL A 536 -1.50 22.47 13.01
C VAL A 536 -0.94 21.21 12.33
N ARG A 537 0.35 21.24 11.95
CA ARG A 537 1.03 20.11 11.31
C ARG A 537 1.23 18.95 12.29
N GLY A 538 1.66 19.25 13.52
CA GLY A 538 1.78 18.27 14.59
C GLY A 538 0.44 17.57 14.86
N ASP A 539 -0.65 18.33 14.88
CA ASP A 539 -1.99 17.79 15.08
C ASP A 539 -2.47 16.92 13.93
N LEU A 540 -2.18 17.29 12.68
CA LEU A 540 -2.48 16.44 11.53
C LEU A 540 -1.75 15.09 11.65
N VAL A 541 -0.44 15.10 11.95
CA VAL A 541 0.33 13.86 12.13
C VAL A 541 -0.23 13.03 13.29
N ARG A 542 -0.57 13.64 14.42
CA ARG A 542 -1.18 12.96 15.58
C ARG A 542 -2.53 12.34 15.23
N SER A 543 -3.39 13.08 14.52
CA SER A 543 -4.70 12.62 14.05
C SER A 543 -4.57 11.48 13.03
N LEU A 544 -3.62 11.57 12.10
CA LEU A 544 -3.32 10.49 11.16
C LEU A 544 -2.86 9.22 11.88
N ARG A 545 -1.98 9.33 12.88
CA ARG A 545 -1.56 8.18 13.70
C ARG A 545 -2.74 7.50 14.40
N ALA A 546 -3.62 8.29 15.02
CA ALA A 546 -4.78 7.76 15.73
C ALA A 546 -5.79 7.05 14.80
N SER A 547 -6.02 7.62 13.61
CA SER A 547 -7.06 7.16 12.70
C SER A 547 -6.62 6.01 11.77
N LEU A 548 -5.33 5.92 11.42
CA LEU A 548 -4.80 4.84 10.56
C LEU A 548 -4.93 3.45 11.17
N GLY A 549 -4.98 3.32 12.51
CA GLY A 549 -5.19 2.04 13.19
C GLY A 549 -6.43 1.28 12.70
N GLY A 550 -7.46 2.01 12.25
CA GLY A 550 -8.68 1.44 11.68
C GLY A 550 -8.49 0.66 10.37
N LEU A 551 -7.43 0.92 9.60
CA LEU A 551 -7.10 0.21 8.36
C LEU A 551 -6.46 -1.16 8.64
N PHE A 552 -5.73 -1.27 9.75
CA PHE A 552 -5.01 -2.48 10.15
C PHE A 552 -5.85 -3.37 11.07
N ALA A 553 -6.75 -2.77 11.86
CA ALA A 553 -7.61 -3.51 12.77
C ALA A 553 -8.56 -4.45 12.00
N ALA A 554 -8.60 -5.72 12.41
CA ALA A 554 -9.65 -6.62 11.97
C ALA A 554 -11.01 -6.08 12.44
N PRO A 555 -12.05 -6.06 11.58
CA PRO A 555 -13.34 -5.50 11.95
C PRO A 555 -13.90 -6.28 13.16
N LYS A 556 -14.17 -5.56 14.25
CA LYS A 556 -14.81 -6.14 15.44
C LYS A 556 -16.13 -6.76 15.00
N LYS A 557 -16.37 -8.03 15.36
CA LYS A 557 -17.65 -8.69 15.11
C LYS A 557 -18.74 -7.79 15.70
N PRO A 558 -19.82 -7.44 14.96
CA PRO A 558 -20.92 -6.68 15.54
C PRO A 558 -21.38 -7.46 16.76
N GLY A 559 -21.21 -6.86 17.95
CA GLY A 559 -21.40 -7.57 19.20
C GLY A 559 -22.75 -8.27 19.14
N LYS A 560 -22.77 -9.60 19.27
CA LYS A 560 -24.02 -10.38 19.25
C LYS A 560 -24.92 -9.73 20.31
N LYS A 561 -25.86 -8.88 19.89
CA LYS A 561 -26.84 -8.24 20.79
C LYS A 561 -27.40 -9.40 21.59
N LYS A 562 -27.09 -9.42 22.89
CA LYS A 562 -27.37 -10.51 23.82
C LYS A 562 -28.87 -10.75 23.76
N LYS A 563 -29.32 -11.64 22.86
CA LYS A 563 -30.73 -11.88 22.57
C LYS A 563 -31.29 -12.42 23.87
N LYS A 564 -32.00 -11.54 24.61
CA LYS A 564 -32.51 -11.79 25.95
C LYS A 564 -33.29 -13.11 25.87
N LYS A 565 -32.73 -14.17 26.46
CA LYS A 565 -33.21 -15.54 26.37
C LYS A 565 -34.64 -15.58 26.92
N LYS A 566 -35.64 -15.48 26.04
CA LYS A 566 -37.05 -15.71 26.37
C LYS A 566 -37.15 -17.19 26.72
N LYS A 567 -37.27 -17.47 28.01
CA LYS A 567 -37.34 -18.80 28.61
C LYS A 567 -38.73 -19.38 28.28
N GLY A 568 -38.79 -20.33 27.35
CA GLY A 568 -40.02 -21.06 27.04
C GLY A 568 -40.09 -21.46 25.57
N GLY A 569 -39.84 -22.73 25.27
CA GLY A 569 -39.96 -23.30 23.93
C GLY A 569 -39.03 -24.48 23.72
N THR A 570 -39.63 -25.64 23.56
CA THR A 570 -39.11 -27.01 23.49
C THR A 570 -37.99 -27.25 22.48
N ALA A 571 -37.14 -28.21 22.82
CA ALA A 571 -35.99 -28.69 22.07
C ALA A 571 -36.36 -29.15 20.65
N ALA A 572 -35.71 -28.55 19.66
CA ALA A 572 -35.51 -29.13 18.34
C ALA A 572 -34.03 -28.93 17.97
N ASP A 573 -33.50 -30.00 17.40
CA ASP A 573 -32.11 -30.38 17.16
C ASP A 573 -31.12 -29.24 16.82
N GLY A 574 -30.01 -29.25 17.57
CA GLY A 574 -29.01 -28.19 17.59
C GLY A 574 -27.97 -28.37 16.49
N GLY A 575 -28.19 -27.70 15.36
CA GLY A 575 -27.14 -27.46 14.38
C GLY A 575 -26.05 -26.57 14.98
N GLU A 576 -24.92 -27.18 15.35
CA GLU A 576 -23.68 -26.52 15.77
C GLU A 576 -23.14 -25.70 14.59
N GLY A 577 -23.64 -24.47 14.46
CA GLY A 577 -23.28 -23.57 13.37
C GLY A 577 -21.79 -23.24 13.40
N ASP A 578 -21.11 -23.47 12.28
CA ASP A 578 -19.68 -23.29 12.10
C ASP A 578 -19.16 -21.96 12.69
N PRO A 579 -17.97 -21.98 13.32
CA PRO A 579 -17.37 -20.78 13.89
C PRO A 579 -17.21 -19.71 12.79
N PRO A 580 -17.79 -18.50 12.96
CA PRO A 580 -17.82 -17.50 11.90
C PRO A 580 -16.40 -17.07 11.53
N ALA A 581 -16.09 -17.21 10.23
CA ALA A 581 -14.80 -16.95 9.62
C ALA A 581 -14.15 -15.66 10.14
N LYS A 582 -12.85 -15.73 10.45
CA LYS A 582 -12.06 -14.58 10.90
C LYS A 582 -12.04 -13.57 9.75
N ARG A 583 -12.63 -12.38 9.94
CA ARG A 583 -12.63 -11.32 8.93
C ARG A 583 -11.21 -10.80 8.70
N GLU A 584 -10.86 -10.67 7.44
CA GLU A 584 -9.61 -10.05 6.97
C GLU A 584 -9.64 -8.54 7.26
N SER A 585 -8.48 -7.95 7.52
CA SER A 585 -8.29 -6.50 7.64
C SER A 585 -8.49 -5.80 6.30
N VAL A 586 -8.67 -4.48 6.30
CA VAL A 586 -8.73 -3.68 5.06
C VAL A 586 -7.39 -3.77 4.33
N LEU A 587 -6.26 -3.69 5.05
CA LEU A 587 -4.93 -3.82 4.48
C LEU A 587 -4.75 -5.13 3.70
N GLU A 588 -5.18 -6.27 4.28
CA GLU A 588 -5.02 -7.58 3.64
C GLU A 588 -5.68 -7.60 2.26
N ARG A 589 -6.87 -7.00 2.11
CA ARG A 589 -7.62 -6.95 0.84
C ARG A 589 -7.09 -5.98 -0.20
N LEU A 590 -6.22 -5.04 0.17
CA LEU A 590 -5.66 -4.07 -0.77
C LEU A 590 -4.61 -4.72 -1.69
N PRO A 591 -4.39 -4.21 -2.91
CA PRO A 591 -3.31 -4.69 -3.76
C PRO A 591 -1.91 -4.47 -3.14
N PRO A 592 -0.90 -5.31 -3.45
CA PRO A 592 0.41 -5.25 -2.80
C PRO A 592 1.13 -3.90 -2.86
N HIS A 593 0.98 -3.14 -3.96
CA HIS A 593 1.59 -1.81 -4.07
C HIS A 593 0.91 -0.79 -3.13
N VAL A 594 -0.41 -0.90 -2.92
CA VAL A 594 -1.17 -0.05 -1.99
C VAL A 594 -0.87 -0.44 -0.54
N GLN A 595 -0.72 -1.75 -0.26
CA GLN A 595 -0.26 -2.22 1.04
C GLN A 595 1.07 -1.59 1.41
N ARG A 596 2.05 -1.59 0.50
CA ARG A 596 3.36 -0.94 0.70
C ARG A 596 3.23 0.54 0.99
N LEU A 597 2.34 1.28 0.32
CA LEU A 597 2.10 2.70 0.63
C LEU A 597 1.55 2.91 2.04
N ALA A 598 0.57 2.10 2.46
CA ALA A 598 0.02 2.17 3.81
C ALA A 598 1.07 1.86 4.88
N ILE A 599 1.89 0.83 4.66
CA ILE A 599 2.98 0.46 5.58
C ILE A 599 4.07 1.53 5.59
N ALA A 600 4.44 2.09 4.44
CA ALA A 600 5.39 3.20 4.35
C ALA A 600 4.90 4.43 5.13
N LEU A 601 3.60 4.71 5.07
CA LEU A 601 3.00 5.80 5.83
C LEU A 601 3.14 5.58 7.34
N VAL A 602 2.92 4.35 7.83
CA VAL A 602 3.19 3.98 9.24
C VAL A 602 4.67 4.22 9.60
N GLY A 603 5.60 3.83 8.73
CA GLY A 603 7.03 4.10 8.87
C GLY A 603 7.37 5.58 8.97
N MET A 604 6.76 6.40 8.12
CA MET A 604 7.04 7.84 8.06
C MET A 604 6.43 8.63 9.21
N LEU A 605 5.26 8.24 9.71
CA LEU A 605 4.61 8.96 10.80
C LEU A 605 5.39 8.86 12.11
N ARG A 606 6.21 7.81 12.30
CA ARG A 606 6.91 7.49 13.56
C ARG A 606 5.92 7.28 14.73
N PHE A 607 6.30 6.54 15.77
CA PHE A 607 5.44 6.27 16.94
C PHE A 607 4.06 5.67 16.57
N PRO A 608 4.01 4.52 15.88
CA PRO A 608 2.73 3.85 15.61
C PRO A 608 2.05 3.45 16.93
N PRO A 609 0.71 3.57 17.03
CA PRO A 609 -0.03 3.05 18.18
C PRO A 609 0.25 1.56 18.39
N VAL A 610 0.31 1.09 19.64
CA VAL A 610 0.55 -0.32 19.98
C VAL A 610 -0.46 -1.23 19.27
N ALA A 611 -1.73 -0.82 19.18
CA ALA A 611 -2.77 -1.56 18.45
C ALA A 611 -2.45 -1.74 16.95
N THR A 612 -1.80 -0.77 16.33
CA THR A 612 -1.35 -0.84 14.92
C THR A 612 -0.19 -1.81 14.76
N VAL A 613 0.79 -1.75 15.66
CA VAL A 613 1.93 -2.69 15.69
C VAL A 613 1.43 -4.13 15.92
N ASP A 614 0.49 -4.32 16.85
CA ASP A 614 -0.17 -5.59 17.13
C ASP A 614 -0.94 -6.14 15.92
N ALA A 615 -1.67 -5.27 15.23
CA ALA A 615 -2.38 -5.62 14.00
C ALA A 615 -1.42 -6.03 12.89
N LEU A 616 -0.34 -5.27 12.66
CA LEU A 616 0.71 -5.61 11.71
C LEU A 616 1.37 -6.95 12.03
N GLY A 617 1.64 -7.22 13.31
CA GLY A 617 2.17 -8.52 13.74
C GLY A 617 1.22 -9.67 13.44
N THR A 618 -0.08 -9.45 13.64
CA THR A 618 -1.13 -10.42 13.31
C THR A 618 -1.22 -10.65 11.79
N ILE A 619 -1.10 -9.60 10.99
CA ILE A 619 -1.12 -9.69 9.52
C ILE A 619 0.11 -10.47 9.01
N CYS A 620 1.31 -10.15 9.52
CA CYS A 620 2.55 -10.88 9.19
C CYS A 620 2.47 -12.37 9.52
N SER A 621 1.82 -12.73 10.64
CA SER A 621 1.63 -14.12 11.09
C SER A 621 0.75 -14.96 10.16
N ARG A 622 -0.02 -14.31 9.28
CA ARG A 622 -0.94 -14.92 8.32
C ARG A 622 -0.35 -14.96 6.90
N ALA A 623 0.67 -14.16 6.62
CA ALA A 623 1.35 -14.15 5.32
C ALA A 623 1.88 -15.55 4.97
N GLY A 624 1.73 -15.94 3.71
CA GLY A 624 2.17 -17.26 3.21
C GLY A 624 1.25 -18.44 3.57
N ARG A 625 0.17 -18.23 4.35
CA ARG A 625 -0.88 -19.24 4.46
C ARG A 625 -1.64 -19.25 3.13
N GLY A 626 -1.41 -20.28 2.32
CA GLY A 626 -2.18 -20.50 1.08
C GLY A 626 -3.69 -20.48 1.34
N PRO A 627 -4.54 -20.25 0.30
CA PRO A 627 -5.99 -20.42 0.43
C PRO A 627 -6.20 -21.78 1.11
N SER A 628 -6.82 -21.77 2.28
CA SER A 628 -6.85 -22.95 3.13
C SER A 628 -7.45 -24.10 2.33
N ALA A 629 -6.75 -25.23 2.24
CA ALA A 629 -7.31 -26.46 1.70
C ALA A 629 -8.61 -26.89 2.42
N ASP A 630 -8.90 -26.29 3.58
CA ASP A 630 -10.16 -26.39 4.33
C ASP A 630 -11.33 -25.58 3.74
N ALA A 631 -11.13 -24.79 2.68
CA ALA A 631 -12.26 -24.41 1.82
C ALA A 631 -12.65 -25.66 1.03
N GLY A 632 -13.26 -26.60 1.75
CA GLY A 632 -13.58 -27.93 1.28
C GLY A 632 -14.33 -27.86 -0.04
N ASP A 633 -14.08 -28.87 -0.85
CA ASP A 633 -14.61 -29.19 -2.18
C ASP A 633 -16.15 -29.29 -2.25
N ASP A 634 -16.85 -28.79 -1.24
CA ASP A 634 -18.28 -28.93 -1.07
C ASP A 634 -19.00 -27.78 -1.79
N SER A 635 -19.37 -28.07 -3.04
CA SER A 635 -20.28 -27.36 -3.94
C SER A 635 -19.67 -26.28 -4.86
N GLY A 636 -19.40 -26.70 -6.10
CA GLY A 636 -18.95 -25.87 -7.23
C GLY A 636 -19.94 -24.81 -7.72
N LYS A 637 -20.36 -23.88 -6.86
CA LYS A 637 -21.11 -22.68 -7.26
C LYS A 637 -20.44 -21.42 -6.73
N GLY A 638 -19.59 -20.85 -7.59
CA GLY A 638 -19.05 -19.50 -7.44
C GLY A 638 -17.72 -19.47 -6.70
N ALA A 639 -16.63 -19.73 -7.42
CA ALA A 639 -15.29 -19.39 -6.96
C ALA A 639 -15.26 -17.88 -6.70
N SER A 640 -15.37 -17.48 -5.43
CA SER A 640 -15.08 -16.11 -5.05
C SER A 640 -13.62 -15.84 -5.46
N PRO A 641 -13.36 -14.69 -6.10
CA PRO A 641 -12.01 -14.37 -6.55
C PRO A 641 -11.05 -14.48 -5.36
N PRO A 642 -9.83 -15.03 -5.56
CA PRO A 642 -8.88 -15.21 -4.48
C PRO A 642 -8.68 -13.86 -3.79
N SER A 643 -9.13 -13.75 -2.53
CA SER A 643 -8.95 -12.52 -1.76
C SER A 643 -7.46 -12.22 -1.77
N ALA A 644 -7.10 -10.98 -2.15
CA ALA A 644 -5.72 -10.54 -2.10
C ALA A 644 -5.24 -10.80 -0.66
N ARG A 645 -4.22 -11.64 -0.50
CA ARG A 645 -3.57 -11.88 0.79
C ARG A 645 -2.24 -11.15 0.79
N VAL A 646 -1.75 -10.82 1.98
CA VAL A 646 -0.44 -10.20 2.14
C VAL A 646 0.63 -11.18 1.63
N SER A 647 1.35 -10.74 0.60
CA SER A 647 2.46 -11.51 0.03
C SER A 647 3.62 -11.59 1.03
N ASP A 648 4.48 -12.60 0.89
CA ASP A 648 5.69 -12.72 1.72
C ASP A 648 6.61 -11.50 1.59
N ASP A 649 6.62 -10.85 0.42
CA ASP A 649 7.32 -9.59 0.18
C ASP A 649 6.72 -8.44 1.00
N ALA A 650 5.39 -8.31 1.02
CA ALA A 650 4.72 -7.29 1.82
C ALA A 650 4.95 -7.53 3.32
N ALA A 651 4.91 -8.78 3.78
CA ALA A 651 5.20 -9.12 5.16
C ALA A 651 6.67 -8.89 5.53
N SER A 652 7.61 -9.12 4.61
CA SER A 652 9.02 -8.73 4.80
C SER A 652 9.18 -7.21 4.90
N TYR A 653 8.45 -6.46 4.07
CA TYR A 653 8.45 -5.00 4.13
C TYR A 653 7.86 -4.46 5.44
N ILE A 654 6.77 -5.07 5.97
CA ILE A 654 6.24 -4.73 7.30
C ILE A 654 7.31 -4.92 8.38
N MET A 655 8.00 -6.06 8.37
CA MET A 655 9.06 -6.36 9.34
C MET A 655 10.21 -5.37 9.27
N ASP A 656 10.63 -4.96 8.07
CA ASP A 656 11.69 -3.99 7.88
C ASP A 656 11.27 -2.61 8.39
N VAL A 657 10.06 -2.15 8.04
CA VAL A 657 9.53 -0.86 8.53
C VAL A 657 9.37 -0.85 10.04
N VAL A 658 8.83 -1.90 10.66
CA VAL A 658 8.69 -1.95 12.13
C VAL A 658 10.06 -2.06 12.82
N ASN A 659 11.02 -2.75 12.22
CA ASN A 659 12.39 -2.77 12.71
C ASN A 659 13.06 -1.39 12.63
N ASP A 660 12.80 -0.61 11.60
CA ASP A 660 13.28 0.78 11.50
C ASP A 660 12.61 1.68 12.56
N LEU A 661 11.36 1.39 12.90
CA LEU A 661 10.60 2.06 13.96
C LEU A 661 10.97 1.62 15.38
N ARG A 662 11.88 0.66 15.57
CA ARG A 662 12.22 0.08 16.90
C ARG A 662 12.67 1.10 17.95
N ARG A 663 13.15 2.28 17.53
CA ARG A 663 13.54 3.38 18.43
C ARG A 663 12.36 4.23 18.90
N THR A 664 11.21 4.10 18.24
CA THR A 664 9.99 4.88 18.50
C THR A 664 8.84 4.02 19.04
N VAL A 665 9.06 2.72 19.18
CA VAL A 665 8.11 1.75 19.70
C VAL A 665 8.70 1.18 20.98
N THR A 666 7.89 1.00 22.03
CA THR A 666 8.37 0.40 23.28
C THR A 666 8.96 -0.98 23.00
N MET A 667 10.06 -1.33 23.68
CA MET A 667 10.75 -2.60 23.44
C MET A 667 9.81 -3.79 23.63
N GLN A 668 8.90 -3.71 24.61
CA GLN A 668 7.87 -4.73 24.84
C GLN A 668 6.94 -4.89 23.63
N SER A 669 6.46 -3.79 23.04
CA SER A 669 5.58 -3.83 21.85
C SER A 669 6.33 -4.38 20.63
N TYR A 670 7.61 -4.01 20.45
CA TYR A 670 8.46 -4.52 19.39
C TYR A 670 8.72 -6.03 19.53
N LEU A 671 9.09 -6.49 20.71
CA LEU A 671 9.27 -7.92 20.98
C LEU A 671 7.96 -8.69 20.78
N THR A 672 6.83 -8.16 21.27
CA THR A 672 5.51 -8.78 21.09
C THR A 672 5.15 -8.86 19.60
N PHE A 673 5.47 -7.82 18.82
CA PHE A 673 5.33 -7.84 17.37
C PHE A 673 6.13 -8.96 16.72
N LEU A 674 7.42 -9.09 17.06
CA LEU A 674 8.29 -10.13 16.51
C LEU A 674 7.80 -11.55 16.84
N VAL A 675 7.35 -11.75 18.09
CA VAL A 675 6.77 -13.02 18.56
C VAL A 675 5.49 -13.35 17.81
N ARG A 676 4.61 -12.36 17.58
CA ARG A 676 3.40 -12.56 16.77
C ARG A 676 3.72 -12.84 15.31
N CYS A 677 4.70 -12.14 14.74
CA CYS A 677 5.14 -12.34 13.35
C CYS A 677 5.67 -13.74 13.09
N ALA A 678 6.27 -14.40 14.08
CA ALA A 678 6.71 -15.79 13.97
C ALA A 678 5.54 -16.76 13.70
N GLY A 679 4.29 -16.33 13.91
CA GLY A 679 3.10 -17.10 13.55
C GLY A 679 2.93 -18.38 14.36
N VAL A 680 3.64 -18.50 15.49
CA VAL A 680 3.42 -19.52 16.50
C VAL A 680 2.20 -19.06 17.31
N PRO A 681 0.99 -19.60 17.05
CA PRO A 681 -0.20 -19.15 17.77
C PRO A 681 0.02 -19.35 19.27
N PRO A 682 -0.66 -18.65 20.19
CA PRO A 682 -0.82 -19.13 21.58
C PRO A 682 -1.45 -20.53 21.57
N ALA A 683 -1.43 -21.30 22.66
CA ALA A 683 -1.82 -22.72 22.68
C ALA A 683 -3.34 -22.94 22.49
N SER A 684 -3.91 -22.41 21.41
CA SER A 684 -5.28 -22.61 21.00
C SER A 684 -5.43 -24.01 20.43
N LYS A 685 -6.58 -24.64 20.73
CA LYS A 685 -7.04 -25.92 20.21
C LYS A 685 -7.36 -25.88 18.70
N ASP A 686 -6.66 -25.05 17.94
CA ASP A 686 -6.95 -24.87 16.51
C ASP A 686 -6.65 -26.17 15.75
N LYS A 687 -7.51 -26.43 14.75
CA LYS A 687 -7.56 -27.62 13.90
C LYS A 687 -6.18 -28.03 13.33
N VAL A 688 -6.11 -29.32 12.99
CA VAL A 688 -5.02 -30.02 12.30
C VAL A 688 -4.21 -29.09 11.39
N VAL A 689 -2.94 -28.87 11.75
CA VAL A 689 -2.02 -28.05 10.94
C VAL A 689 -1.34 -28.96 9.92
N GLY A 690 -1.63 -28.78 8.63
CA GLY A 690 -0.93 -29.53 7.57
C GLY A 690 0.57 -29.19 7.46
N ALA A 691 1.36 -30.09 6.87
CA ALA A 691 2.79 -29.93 6.61
C ALA A 691 3.17 -28.58 5.95
N ALA A 692 2.39 -28.13 4.96
CA ALA A 692 2.60 -26.85 4.29
C ALA A 692 2.52 -25.65 5.27
N ALA A 693 1.63 -25.72 6.26
CA ALA A 693 1.50 -24.69 7.27
C ALA A 693 2.65 -24.69 8.29
N VAL A 694 3.34 -25.83 8.49
CA VAL A 694 4.58 -25.89 9.29
C VAL A 694 5.70 -25.11 8.57
N PHE A 695 5.93 -25.36 7.29
CA PHE A 695 6.97 -24.64 6.53
C PHE A 695 6.66 -23.17 6.29
N ALA A 696 5.39 -22.80 6.11
CA ALA A 696 4.99 -21.40 6.05
C ALA A 696 5.37 -20.65 7.35
N ARG A 697 5.30 -21.33 8.50
CA ARG A 697 5.77 -20.78 9.78
C ARG A 697 7.29 -20.71 9.86
N ASP A 698 8.03 -21.64 9.27
CA ASP A 698 9.50 -21.53 9.19
C ASP A 698 9.92 -20.28 8.43
N ALA A 699 9.24 -19.95 7.32
CA ALA A 699 9.49 -18.72 6.58
C ALA A 699 9.21 -17.47 7.44
N ALA A 700 8.17 -17.52 8.26
CA ALA A 700 7.83 -16.45 9.21
C ALA A 700 8.88 -16.32 10.33
N VAL A 701 9.29 -17.43 10.94
CA VAL A 701 10.36 -17.49 11.96
C VAL A 701 11.67 -16.98 11.38
N ALA A 702 12.06 -17.41 10.17
CA ALA A 702 13.26 -16.95 9.50
C ALA A 702 13.23 -15.44 9.20
N ARG A 703 12.06 -14.87 8.87
CA ARG A 703 11.88 -13.40 8.77
C ARG A 703 12.11 -12.74 10.12
N THR A 704 11.51 -13.25 11.19
CA THR A 704 11.70 -12.74 12.56
C THR A 704 13.18 -12.79 12.98
N CYS A 705 13.87 -13.89 12.73
CA CYS A 705 15.30 -14.03 13.01
C CYS A 705 16.13 -13.00 12.24
N ARG A 706 15.86 -12.78 10.95
CA ARG A 706 16.57 -11.77 10.17
C ARG A 706 16.38 -10.36 10.74
N SER A 707 15.16 -10.00 11.14
CA SER A 707 14.89 -8.70 11.77
C SER A 707 15.58 -8.56 13.13
N LEU A 708 15.59 -9.62 13.94
CA LEU A 708 16.31 -9.67 15.20
C LEU A 708 17.82 -9.45 15.01
N LEU A 709 18.43 -10.11 14.04
CA LEU A 709 19.86 -9.96 13.73
C LEU A 709 20.19 -8.56 13.17
N ARG A 710 19.29 -7.98 12.36
CA ARG A 710 19.43 -6.61 11.83
C ARG A 710 19.31 -5.53 12.90
N SER A 711 18.70 -5.83 14.05
CA SER A 711 18.56 -4.86 15.13
C SER A 711 19.91 -4.38 15.70
N GLY A 712 20.99 -5.14 15.44
CA GLY A 712 22.34 -4.87 15.94
C GLY A 712 22.60 -5.41 17.35
N ALA A 713 21.60 -6.04 17.98
CA ALA A 713 21.78 -6.72 19.26
C ALA A 713 22.72 -7.93 19.07
N THR A 714 23.72 -8.04 19.95
CA THR A 714 24.52 -9.27 20.01
C THR A 714 23.61 -10.43 20.46
N PRO A 715 23.83 -11.65 19.94
CA PRO A 715 23.08 -12.82 20.38
C PRO A 715 23.06 -12.96 21.90
N GLU A 716 24.18 -12.66 22.57
CA GLU A 716 24.37 -12.71 24.03
C GLU A 716 23.34 -11.87 24.80
N ARG A 717 22.96 -10.70 24.28
CA ARG A 717 21.94 -9.85 24.90
C ARG A 717 20.53 -10.26 24.50
N LEU A 718 20.38 -10.71 23.26
CA LEU A 718 19.08 -11.01 22.69
C LEU A 718 18.48 -12.31 23.25
N LEU A 719 19.32 -13.33 23.45
CA LEU A 719 18.85 -14.65 23.89
C LEU A 719 18.18 -14.60 25.26
N PRO A 720 18.77 -14.02 26.33
CA PRO A 720 18.09 -13.88 27.63
C PRO A 720 16.71 -13.22 27.51
N MET A 721 16.56 -12.20 26.65
CA MET A 721 15.28 -11.51 26.43
C MET A 721 14.24 -12.39 25.74
N LEU A 722 14.69 -13.29 24.85
CA LEU A 722 13.81 -14.20 24.11
C LEU A 722 13.51 -15.50 24.88
N MET A 723 14.33 -15.86 25.88
CA MET A 723 14.19 -17.12 26.62
C MET A 723 12.78 -17.37 27.19
N PRO A 724 12.05 -16.38 27.76
CA PRO A 724 10.69 -16.61 28.24
C PRO A 724 9.74 -17.08 27.13
N VAL A 725 9.89 -16.52 25.93
CA VAL A 725 9.09 -16.89 24.75
C VAL A 725 9.50 -18.27 24.25
N LEU A 726 10.81 -18.50 24.10
CA LEU A 726 11.35 -19.78 23.64
C LEU A 726 10.94 -20.91 24.60
N ARG A 727 10.99 -20.67 25.92
CA ARG A 727 10.49 -21.59 26.95
C ARG A 727 9.00 -21.89 26.77
N SER A 728 8.18 -20.89 26.51
CA SER A 728 6.75 -21.10 26.26
C SER A 728 6.48 -21.95 25.01
N TRP A 729 7.35 -21.86 24.01
CA TRP A 729 7.26 -22.64 22.78
C TRP A 729 7.78 -24.06 22.96
N LEU A 730 8.89 -24.24 23.68
CA LEU A 730 9.51 -25.54 24.00
C LEU A 730 8.61 -26.37 24.93
N ASN A 731 7.98 -25.75 25.93
CA ASN A 731 7.17 -26.46 26.93
C ASN A 731 5.76 -26.81 26.46
N ARG A 732 5.33 -26.34 25.28
CA ARG A 732 3.95 -26.54 24.82
C ARG A 732 3.57 -28.01 24.62
N GLY A 733 4.54 -28.87 24.27
CA GLY A 733 4.31 -30.32 24.13
C GLY A 733 4.16 -31.08 25.44
N LYS A 734 4.57 -30.50 26.57
CA LYS A 734 4.54 -31.15 27.91
C LYS A 734 3.24 -30.91 28.67
N GLY A 735 2.23 -30.29 28.04
CA GLY A 735 0.96 -29.95 28.69
C GLY A 735 0.32 -31.18 29.32
N LYS A 736 0.02 -31.11 30.64
CA LYS A 736 -0.55 -32.18 31.48
C LYS A 736 -1.50 -33.05 30.67
N GLY A 737 -1.04 -34.23 30.25
CA GLY A 737 -1.92 -35.32 29.89
C GLY A 737 -2.77 -35.61 31.11
N GLY A 738 -3.96 -35.00 31.18
CA GLY A 738 -4.96 -35.38 32.16
C GLY A 738 -5.23 -36.84 31.88
N GLY A 739 -4.83 -37.73 32.79
CA GLY A 739 -4.94 -39.19 32.65
C GLY A 739 -6.38 -39.69 32.70
N GLY A 740 -7.30 -39.03 32.00
CA GLY A 740 -8.70 -39.39 31.89
C GLY A 740 -9.03 -39.73 30.44
N GLU A 741 -9.25 -41.03 30.21
CA GLU A 741 -9.86 -41.68 29.04
C GLU A 741 -9.01 -41.76 27.75
N GLU A 742 -8.77 -43.01 27.33
CA GLU A 742 -8.12 -43.48 26.09
C GLU A 742 -8.92 -43.11 24.81
N GLY A 743 -9.38 -41.87 24.70
CA GLY A 743 -9.97 -41.35 23.47
C GLY A 743 -8.87 -41.04 22.46
N GLY A 744 -8.95 -41.64 21.26
CA GLY A 744 -7.93 -41.57 20.21
C GLY A 744 -7.28 -40.19 20.04
N VAL A 745 -5.96 -40.14 20.15
CA VAL A 745 -5.17 -38.92 19.99
C VAL A 745 -5.30 -38.46 18.54
N ASP A 746 -5.97 -37.34 18.32
CA ASP A 746 -6.04 -36.69 17.01
C ASP A 746 -4.62 -36.33 16.56
N ALA A 747 -4.15 -36.97 15.48
CA ALA A 747 -2.84 -36.70 14.89
C ALA A 747 -2.59 -35.18 14.68
N GLY A 748 -3.62 -34.41 14.32
CA GLY A 748 -3.45 -32.96 14.17
C GLY A 748 -2.97 -32.21 15.42
N ALA A 749 -3.26 -32.72 16.62
CA ALA A 749 -2.81 -32.12 17.88
C ALA A 749 -1.29 -32.27 18.06
N GLU A 750 -0.71 -33.40 17.65
CA GLU A 750 0.72 -33.66 17.80
C GLU A 750 1.56 -32.78 16.85
N VAL A 751 1.11 -32.53 15.62
CA VAL A 751 1.78 -31.54 14.74
C VAL A 751 1.69 -30.15 15.32
N GLY A 752 0.53 -29.77 15.86
CA GLY A 752 0.37 -28.50 16.57
C GLY A 752 1.38 -28.33 17.71
N ALA A 753 1.66 -29.42 18.44
CA ALA A 753 2.65 -29.45 19.51
C ALA A 753 4.09 -29.32 19.00
N ALA A 754 4.41 -29.87 17.81
CA ALA A 754 5.74 -29.82 17.19
C ALA A 754 6.17 -28.42 16.74
N VAL A 755 5.22 -27.55 16.38
CA VAL A 755 5.55 -26.26 15.75
C VAL A 755 6.26 -25.29 16.70
N GLY A 756 5.88 -25.28 17.98
CA GLY A 756 6.53 -24.43 18.99
C GLY A 756 8.02 -24.78 19.15
N PRO A 757 8.35 -26.04 19.50
CA PRO A 757 9.73 -26.51 19.61
C PRO A 757 10.55 -26.27 18.35
N ARG A 758 9.98 -26.53 17.16
CA ARG A 758 10.63 -26.25 15.87
C ARG A 758 10.99 -24.77 15.69
N ALA A 759 10.04 -23.88 15.95
CA ALA A 759 10.26 -22.44 15.85
C ALA A 759 11.35 -21.98 16.83
N ALA A 760 11.33 -22.51 18.06
CA ALA A 760 12.35 -22.20 19.07
C ALA A 760 13.75 -22.65 18.63
N LEU A 761 13.88 -23.87 18.09
CA LEU A 761 15.12 -24.40 17.54
C LEU A 761 15.62 -23.55 16.37
N ALA A 762 14.73 -23.11 15.48
CA ALA A 762 15.10 -22.25 14.35
C ALA A 762 15.58 -20.86 14.78
N VAL A 763 14.98 -20.27 15.83
CA VAL A 763 15.47 -19.03 16.42
C VAL A 763 16.86 -19.22 17.03
N ALA A 764 17.03 -20.26 17.86
CA ALA A 764 18.33 -20.57 18.47
C ALA A 764 19.42 -20.82 17.43
N ALA A 765 19.12 -21.59 16.38
CA ALA A 765 20.03 -21.86 15.27
C ALA A 765 20.50 -20.57 14.58
N SER A 766 19.56 -19.66 14.31
CA SER A 766 19.85 -18.40 13.64
C SER A 766 20.75 -17.49 14.49
N LEU A 767 20.53 -17.47 15.81
CA LEU A 767 21.36 -16.70 16.74
C LEU A 767 22.78 -17.29 16.86
N ALA A 768 22.88 -18.62 16.97
CA ALA A 768 24.15 -19.33 17.04
C ALA A 768 25.00 -19.10 15.77
N LEU A 769 24.38 -19.18 14.59
CA LEU A 769 25.04 -18.92 13.30
C LEU A 769 25.55 -17.48 13.17
N SER A 770 24.83 -16.50 13.72
CA SER A 770 25.27 -15.11 13.69
C SER A 770 26.38 -14.80 14.70
N GLY A 771 26.43 -15.52 15.82
CA GLY A 771 27.45 -15.35 16.86
C GLY A 771 28.81 -15.95 16.49
N GLY A 772 28.83 -17.01 15.67
CA GLY A 772 30.03 -17.81 15.36
C GLY A 772 31.16 -17.11 14.58
N GLY A 773 31.03 -15.82 14.25
CA GLY A 773 32.05 -15.06 13.51
C GLY A 773 33.13 -14.39 14.36
N ARG A 774 32.99 -14.36 15.69
CA ARG A 774 33.91 -13.61 16.57
C ARG A 774 34.62 -14.54 17.55
N GLY A 775 35.87 -14.87 17.22
CA GLY A 775 36.86 -15.33 18.20
C GLY A 775 37.28 -16.79 18.05
N GLY A 776 38.22 -17.05 17.15
CA GLY A 776 38.97 -18.31 17.10
C GLY A 776 39.96 -18.47 18.27
N GLY A 777 39.53 -18.15 19.50
CA GLY A 777 40.26 -18.44 20.73
C GLY A 777 39.79 -19.78 21.28
N ALA A 778 40.59 -20.82 21.07
CA ALA A 778 40.23 -22.23 21.29
C ALA A 778 40.01 -22.64 22.75
N GLU A 779 40.15 -21.75 23.73
CA GLU A 779 40.15 -22.13 25.15
C GLU A 779 39.13 -21.31 25.93
N GLY A 780 37.95 -21.89 26.13
CA GLY A 780 36.96 -21.40 27.09
C GLY A 780 35.59 -21.01 26.52
N SER A 781 35.19 -21.48 25.33
CA SER A 781 33.85 -21.18 24.79
C SER A 781 32.76 -21.78 25.69
N THR A 782 32.24 -20.96 26.60
CA THR A 782 30.98 -21.17 27.28
C THR A 782 29.89 -21.33 26.23
N SER A 783 28.98 -22.27 26.46
CA SER A 783 27.83 -22.45 25.59
C SER A 783 27.01 -21.16 25.58
N PHE A 784 26.65 -20.69 24.39
CA PHE A 784 25.81 -19.50 24.21
C PHE A 784 24.46 -19.65 24.92
N LEU A 785 23.93 -20.88 25.01
CA LEU A 785 22.70 -21.16 25.76
C LEU A 785 22.91 -21.09 27.28
N ALA A 786 24.11 -21.39 27.78
CA ALA A 786 24.44 -21.24 29.20
C ALA A 786 24.53 -19.77 29.63
N GLU A 787 24.96 -18.89 28.72
CA GLU A 787 25.00 -17.43 28.93
C GLU A 787 23.62 -16.78 28.99
N ALA A 788 22.57 -17.51 28.59
CA ALA A 788 21.19 -17.02 28.67
C ALA A 788 20.70 -16.79 30.11
N GLY A 789 21.47 -17.20 31.12
CA GLY A 789 21.13 -17.06 32.55
C GLY A 789 20.13 -18.09 33.08
N GLU A 790 19.73 -19.05 32.24
CA GLU A 790 18.82 -20.14 32.63
C GLU A 790 19.60 -21.45 32.77
N PRO A 791 19.69 -22.03 33.99
CA PRO A 791 20.53 -23.19 34.27
C PRO A 791 20.09 -24.47 33.53
N ASP A 792 18.85 -24.52 33.01
CA ASP A 792 18.29 -25.67 32.29
C ASP A 792 17.93 -25.38 30.82
N ALA A 793 18.38 -24.25 30.26
CA ALA A 793 18.07 -23.93 28.86
C ALA A 793 18.54 -25.03 27.90
N GLU A 794 19.77 -25.52 28.07
CA GLU A 794 20.34 -26.61 27.26
C GLU A 794 19.54 -27.92 27.39
N GLY A 795 19.06 -28.26 28.58
CA GLY A 795 18.24 -29.44 28.82
C GLY A 795 16.90 -29.35 28.07
N MET A 796 16.25 -28.19 28.14
CA MET A 796 14.99 -27.95 27.42
C MET A 796 15.16 -27.99 25.89
N PHE A 797 16.23 -27.40 25.35
CA PHE A 797 16.52 -27.47 23.92
C PHE A 797 16.89 -28.88 23.48
N ALA A 798 17.60 -29.64 24.32
CA ALA A 798 17.95 -31.02 24.01
C ALA A 798 16.71 -31.94 24.03
N ASP A 799 15.80 -31.75 25.00
CA ASP A 799 14.53 -32.46 25.04
C ASP A 799 13.71 -32.21 23.78
N ALA A 800 13.56 -30.93 23.42
CA ALA A 800 12.83 -30.50 22.23
C ALA A 800 13.46 -31.00 20.93
N ALA A 801 14.79 -31.04 20.85
CA ALA A 801 15.51 -31.63 19.72
C ALA A 801 15.22 -33.12 19.60
N CYS A 802 15.22 -33.86 20.71
CA CYS A 802 14.86 -35.28 20.72
C CYS A 802 13.42 -35.51 20.26
N ASP A 803 12.46 -34.73 20.77
CA ASP A 803 11.06 -34.84 20.36
C ASP A 803 10.90 -34.50 18.86
N HIS A 804 11.64 -33.51 18.37
CA HIS A 804 11.67 -33.14 16.96
C HIS A 804 12.32 -34.21 16.07
N LEU A 805 13.28 -35.01 16.57
CA LEU A 805 13.85 -36.16 15.87
C LEU A 805 12.83 -37.29 15.74
N VAL A 806 12.05 -37.56 16.78
CA VAL A 806 10.97 -38.56 16.75
C VAL A 806 9.92 -38.17 15.71
N LEU A 807 9.45 -36.92 15.77
CA LEU A 807 8.43 -36.39 14.87
C LEU A 807 8.86 -36.36 13.40
N ALA A 808 10.16 -36.13 13.12
CA ALA A 808 10.69 -36.10 11.76
C ALA A 808 10.57 -37.45 11.04
N HIS A 809 10.50 -38.56 11.77
CA HIS A 809 10.53 -39.89 11.18
C HIS A 809 9.15 -40.54 11.10
N ASP A 810 8.15 -40.06 11.84
CA ASP A 810 6.80 -40.64 11.78
C ASP A 810 6.13 -40.35 10.43
N SER A 811 6.09 -41.39 9.59
CA SER A 811 5.61 -41.36 8.21
C SER A 811 4.16 -40.88 8.06
N ARG A 812 3.35 -40.96 9.14
CA ARG A 812 1.94 -40.57 9.13
C ARG A 812 1.74 -39.07 8.84
N TRP A 813 2.78 -38.26 9.06
CA TRP A 813 2.74 -36.81 8.84
C TRP A 813 2.95 -36.38 7.39
N PHE A 814 3.63 -37.20 6.59
CA PHE A 814 4.21 -36.73 5.32
C PHE A 814 3.33 -37.00 4.10
N LEU A 815 2.34 -37.88 4.26
CA LEU A 815 1.57 -38.42 3.15
C LEU A 815 0.09 -38.30 3.48
N PRO A 816 -0.58 -37.21 3.08
CA PRO A 816 -2.03 -37.15 3.11
C PRO A 816 -2.53 -38.18 2.09
N SER A 817 -2.71 -39.44 2.53
CA SER A 817 -3.30 -40.57 1.77
C SER A 817 -3.15 -40.41 0.25
N ALA A 818 -1.91 -40.29 -0.25
CA ALA A 818 -1.64 -40.35 -1.68
C ALA A 818 -1.88 -41.80 -2.13
N ARG A 819 -3.16 -42.19 -2.16
CA ARG A 819 -3.67 -43.48 -2.63
C ARG A 819 -3.32 -43.58 -4.11
N GLY A 820 -2.10 -43.97 -4.45
CA GLY A 820 -1.74 -44.33 -5.82
C GLY A 820 -0.35 -43.93 -6.32
N GLY A 821 0.49 -43.25 -5.53
CA GLY A 821 1.87 -42.95 -5.94
C GLY A 821 2.77 -44.19 -5.92
N THR A 822 3.54 -44.44 -6.99
CA THR A 822 4.56 -45.50 -7.00
C THR A 822 5.69 -45.16 -6.01
N GLY A 823 6.09 -46.12 -5.15
CA GLY A 823 6.90 -45.86 -3.94
C GLY A 823 8.28 -45.19 -4.08
N SER A 824 8.78 -44.92 -5.29
CA SER A 824 10.05 -44.19 -5.49
C SER A 824 9.91 -42.67 -5.36
N GLU A 825 8.79 -42.08 -5.77
CA GLU A 825 8.59 -40.62 -5.65
C GLU A 825 8.25 -40.25 -4.21
N GLU A 826 7.51 -41.12 -3.53
CA GLU A 826 7.08 -40.98 -2.14
C GLU A 826 8.27 -40.90 -1.17
N THR A 827 9.26 -41.78 -1.36
CA THR A 827 10.49 -41.79 -0.55
C THR A 827 11.34 -40.55 -0.78
N THR A 828 11.40 -40.04 -2.02
CA THR A 828 12.12 -38.81 -2.35
C THR A 828 11.47 -37.58 -1.71
N ALA A 829 10.14 -37.45 -1.78
CA ALA A 829 9.39 -36.38 -1.15
C ALA A 829 9.50 -36.42 0.39
N ALA A 830 9.40 -37.60 0.98
CA ALA A 830 9.56 -37.80 2.43
C ALA A 830 10.98 -37.41 2.89
N ASN A 831 12.02 -37.79 2.14
CA ASN A 831 13.40 -37.40 2.45
C ASN A 831 13.63 -35.89 2.28
N ALA A 832 13.06 -35.26 1.25
CA ALA A 832 13.13 -33.81 1.06
C ALA A 832 12.42 -33.05 2.18
N PHE A 833 11.26 -33.54 2.63
CA PHE A 833 10.58 -33.04 3.82
C PHE A 833 11.47 -33.17 5.05
N ARG A 834 12.00 -34.37 5.33
CA ARG A 834 12.85 -34.65 6.50
C ARG A 834 14.09 -33.77 6.53
N ALA A 835 14.74 -33.58 5.40
CA ALA A 835 15.88 -32.68 5.28
C ALA A 835 15.50 -31.23 5.64
N ARG A 836 14.40 -30.71 5.10
CA ARG A 836 13.89 -29.37 5.45
C ARG A 836 13.43 -29.30 6.90
N PHE A 837 12.88 -30.38 7.43
CA PHE A 837 12.41 -30.46 8.80
C PHE A 837 13.59 -30.47 9.77
N LEU A 838 14.64 -31.25 9.53
CA LEU A 838 15.78 -31.33 10.44
C LEU A 838 16.82 -30.21 10.24
N ALA A 839 16.72 -29.40 9.18
CA ALA A 839 17.69 -28.35 8.88
C ALA A 839 17.97 -27.36 10.04
N PRO A 840 16.97 -26.82 10.77
CA PRO A 840 17.24 -25.91 11.89
C PRO A 840 18.00 -26.59 13.03
N LEU A 841 17.66 -27.85 13.31
CA LEU A 841 18.34 -28.64 14.33
C LEU A 841 19.78 -28.93 13.91
N ALA A 842 20.00 -29.40 12.68
CA ALA A 842 21.33 -29.66 12.15
C ALA A 842 22.24 -28.42 12.21
N ALA A 843 21.71 -27.25 11.87
CA ALA A 843 22.44 -25.99 11.97
C ALA A 843 22.79 -25.62 13.43
N LEU A 844 21.84 -25.77 14.36
CA LEU A 844 22.07 -25.49 15.77
C LEU A 844 23.13 -26.42 16.37
N LEU A 845 23.02 -27.72 16.11
CA LEU A 845 23.95 -28.74 16.61
C LEU A 845 25.35 -28.58 16.02
N GLY A 846 25.45 -28.15 14.76
CA GLY A 846 26.73 -27.81 14.12
C GLY A 846 27.46 -26.68 14.85
N CYS A 847 26.72 -25.67 15.30
CA CYS A 847 27.27 -24.51 16.01
C CYS A 847 27.48 -24.72 17.51
N GLN A 848 26.88 -25.75 18.13
CA GLN A 848 26.83 -25.94 19.59
C GLN A 848 27.20 -27.39 19.96
N PRO A 849 28.50 -27.72 20.09
CA PRO A 849 28.95 -29.09 20.37
C PRO A 849 28.44 -29.61 21.73
N VAL A 850 28.32 -28.73 22.74
CA VAL A 850 27.78 -29.10 24.06
C VAL A 850 26.31 -29.51 23.99
N LEU A 851 25.50 -28.80 23.19
CA LEU A 851 24.11 -29.17 22.97
C LEU A 851 24.00 -30.49 22.21
N LEU A 852 24.87 -30.71 21.20
CA LEU A 852 24.94 -31.97 20.47
C LEU A 852 25.26 -33.15 21.39
N GLU A 853 26.24 -33.00 22.28
CA GLU A 853 26.56 -33.98 23.31
C GLU A 853 25.31 -34.35 24.14
N ARG A 854 24.59 -33.33 24.66
CA ARG A 854 23.37 -33.55 25.44
C ARG A 854 22.25 -34.22 24.65
N VAL A 855 22.01 -33.81 23.40
CA VAL A 855 20.99 -34.41 22.53
C VAL A 855 21.29 -35.88 22.27
N ILE A 856 22.54 -36.23 22.01
CA ILE A 856 22.96 -37.63 21.81
C ILE A 856 22.72 -38.45 23.08
N VAL A 857 23.16 -37.95 24.24
CA VAL A 857 23.01 -38.65 25.52
C VAL A 857 21.52 -38.82 25.88
N GLN A 858 20.71 -37.79 25.70
CA GLN A 858 19.28 -37.87 25.98
C GLN A 858 18.53 -38.76 25.00
N ALA A 859 18.85 -38.71 23.71
CA ALA A 859 18.25 -39.59 22.71
C ALA A 859 18.56 -41.06 23.02
N ALA A 860 19.81 -41.37 23.38
CA ALA A 860 20.19 -42.71 23.82
C ALA A 860 19.44 -43.13 25.09
N ALA A 861 19.36 -42.26 26.11
CA ALA A 861 18.61 -42.54 27.33
C ALA A 861 17.11 -42.80 27.07
N LYS A 862 16.49 -42.05 26.15
CA LYS A 862 15.10 -42.28 25.70
C LYS A 862 14.95 -43.63 24.99
N VAL A 863 15.91 -44.01 24.15
CA VAL A 863 15.93 -45.32 23.48
C VAL A 863 16.04 -46.47 24.48
N ILE A 864 16.99 -46.38 25.42
CA ILE A 864 17.23 -47.40 26.45
C ILE A 864 16.03 -47.54 27.40
N SER A 865 15.48 -46.41 27.86
CA SER A 865 14.28 -46.45 28.70
C SER A 865 13.07 -47.03 27.96
N ALA A 866 12.93 -46.76 26.67
CA ALA A 866 11.85 -47.35 25.87
C ALA A 866 12.03 -48.87 25.66
N SER A 867 13.26 -49.37 25.49
CA SER A 867 13.54 -50.81 25.41
C SER A 867 13.29 -51.52 26.74
N ASP A 868 13.78 -50.96 27.85
CA ASP A 868 13.64 -51.56 29.18
C ASP A 868 12.17 -51.74 29.62
N ILE A 869 11.27 -50.86 29.15
CA ILE A 869 9.84 -50.97 29.42
C ILE A 869 9.17 -51.92 28.42
N ALA A 870 9.64 -51.98 27.17
CA ALA A 870 9.13 -52.94 26.17
C ALA A 870 9.31 -54.40 26.61
N ASP A 871 10.41 -54.70 27.32
CA ASP A 871 10.65 -56.05 27.87
C ASP A 871 9.70 -56.42 29.04
N LYS A 872 9.08 -55.42 29.69
CA LYS A 872 8.26 -55.61 30.89
C LYS A 872 6.75 -55.61 30.61
N GLU A 873 6.29 -55.01 29.51
CA GLU A 873 4.85 -54.83 29.22
C GLU A 873 4.36 -55.65 28.00
N LYS A 874 3.18 -56.27 28.14
CA LYS A 874 2.46 -57.07 27.11
C LYS A 874 2.02 -56.20 25.90
N PRO A 875 1.57 -56.78 24.76
CA PRO A 875 1.82 -56.32 23.38
C PRO A 875 1.18 -55.01 22.87
N SER A 876 0.90 -54.00 23.71
CA SER A 876 0.70 -52.61 23.24
C SER A 876 2.02 -51.93 22.81
N ALA A 877 3.10 -52.70 22.67
CA ALA A 877 4.47 -52.28 22.35
C ALA A 877 4.68 -51.66 20.95
N GLY A 878 3.67 -51.70 20.07
CA GLY A 878 3.80 -51.26 18.68
C GLY A 878 4.18 -49.78 18.53
N ASP A 879 3.62 -48.88 19.34
CA ASP A 879 3.90 -47.44 19.20
C ASP A 879 5.22 -47.02 19.86
N ARG A 880 5.65 -47.71 20.93
CA ARG A 880 6.96 -47.42 21.57
C ARG A 880 8.12 -47.86 20.70
N GLY A 881 8.04 -49.07 20.10
CA GLY A 881 9.04 -49.55 19.16
C GLY A 881 9.24 -48.59 17.98
N ARG A 882 8.15 -48.01 17.46
CA ARG A 882 8.18 -47.01 16.39
C ARG A 882 8.88 -45.72 16.80
N SER A 883 8.67 -45.23 18.03
CA SER A 883 9.35 -44.03 18.54
C SER A 883 10.86 -44.26 18.69
N THR A 884 11.26 -45.42 19.19
CA THR A 884 12.68 -45.82 19.30
C THR A 884 13.34 -45.91 17.93
N GLU A 885 12.69 -46.62 16.99
CA GLU A 885 13.11 -46.74 15.59
C GLU A 885 13.23 -45.38 14.89
N ALA A 886 12.24 -44.49 15.10
CA ALA A 886 12.22 -43.12 14.59
C ALA A 886 13.42 -42.31 15.09
N THR A 887 13.73 -42.43 16.39
CA THR A 887 14.86 -41.72 17.01
C THR A 887 16.19 -42.17 16.40
N ILE A 888 16.42 -43.49 16.30
CA ILE A 888 17.67 -44.06 15.76
C ILE A 888 17.86 -43.65 14.29
N ARG A 889 16.81 -43.74 13.48
CA ARG A 889 16.90 -43.35 12.06
C ARG A 889 17.12 -41.86 11.87
N SER A 890 16.54 -41.01 12.71
CA SER A 890 16.79 -39.57 12.68
C SER A 890 18.23 -39.23 13.09
N LEU A 891 18.81 -39.95 14.07
CA LEU A 891 20.22 -39.82 14.42
C LEU A 891 21.13 -40.26 13.26
N LEU A 892 20.87 -41.42 12.66
CA LEU A 892 21.58 -41.90 11.46
C LEU A 892 21.52 -40.88 10.32
N PHE A 893 20.35 -40.29 10.07
CA PHE A 893 20.19 -39.25 9.06
C PHE A 893 21.06 -38.01 9.36
N LEU A 894 21.09 -37.55 10.61
CA LEU A 894 21.94 -36.42 11.02
C LEU A 894 23.43 -36.72 10.91
N LEU A 895 23.87 -37.95 11.18
CA LEU A 895 25.27 -38.35 11.03
C LEU A 895 25.67 -38.41 9.54
N ARG A 896 24.76 -38.88 8.70
CA ARG A 896 24.96 -39.01 7.24
C ARG A 896 24.97 -37.68 6.51
N SER A 897 24.22 -36.67 6.99
CA SER A 897 24.08 -35.36 6.34
C SER A 897 25.39 -34.58 6.21
N GLY A 898 26.44 -34.96 6.94
CA GLY A 898 27.75 -34.30 6.93
C GLY A 898 27.77 -32.95 7.66
N SER A 899 26.63 -32.43 8.13
CA SER A 899 26.55 -31.14 8.81
C SER A 899 27.20 -31.11 10.19
N LEU A 900 27.49 -32.28 10.77
CA LEU A 900 28.05 -32.44 12.11
C LEU A 900 29.56 -32.75 12.10
N THR A 901 30.21 -32.82 10.94
CA THR A 901 31.61 -33.30 10.85
C THR A 901 32.59 -32.49 11.69
N GLU A 902 32.39 -31.16 11.80
CA GLU A 902 33.24 -30.30 12.62
C GLU A 902 32.97 -30.51 14.12
N SER A 903 31.70 -30.60 14.53
CA SER A 903 31.32 -30.84 15.93
C SER A 903 31.75 -32.22 16.42
N LEU A 904 31.78 -33.23 15.54
CA LEU A 904 32.26 -34.58 15.84
C LEU A 904 33.78 -34.65 16.09
N GLN A 905 34.56 -33.65 15.67
CA GLN A 905 35.98 -33.56 16.04
C GLN A 905 36.16 -33.20 17.52
N ASN A 906 35.11 -32.72 18.20
CA ASN A 906 35.16 -32.52 19.64
C ASN A 906 35.25 -33.88 20.35
N GLN A 907 36.29 -34.05 21.17
CA GLN A 907 36.55 -35.29 21.88
C GLN A 907 35.39 -35.70 22.82
N LYS A 908 34.73 -34.74 23.47
CA LYS A 908 33.60 -35.03 24.37
C LYS A 908 32.39 -35.56 23.61
N VAL A 909 32.06 -34.90 22.50
CA VAL A 909 30.95 -35.30 21.62
C VAL A 909 31.20 -36.68 21.02
N SER A 910 32.39 -36.93 20.48
CA SER A 910 32.74 -38.23 19.90
C SER A 910 32.74 -39.35 20.94
N GLN A 911 33.22 -39.12 22.16
CA GLN A 911 33.12 -40.08 23.25
C GLN A 911 31.67 -40.35 23.69
N ALA A 912 30.85 -39.30 23.83
CA ALA A 912 29.44 -39.44 24.16
C ALA A 912 28.67 -40.22 23.09
N LEU A 913 28.96 -39.97 21.81
CA LEU A 913 28.36 -40.67 20.68
C LEU A 913 28.77 -42.14 20.60
N ARG A 914 30.05 -42.46 20.83
CA ARG A 914 30.51 -43.85 20.92
C ARG A 914 29.80 -44.59 22.04
N LYS A 915 29.75 -43.99 23.23
CA LYS A 915 29.06 -44.58 24.39
C LYS A 915 27.58 -44.80 24.09
N ALA A 916 26.88 -43.77 23.61
CA ALA A 916 25.47 -43.84 23.24
C ALA A 916 25.18 -44.93 22.19
N ALA A 917 26.04 -45.08 21.18
CA ALA A 917 25.86 -46.11 20.15
C ALA A 917 26.06 -47.53 20.71
N VAL A 918 27.07 -47.75 21.56
CA VAL A 918 27.29 -49.04 22.22
C VAL A 918 26.16 -49.39 23.19
N ASP A 919 25.74 -48.42 24.01
CA ASP A 919 24.65 -48.60 24.96
C ASP A 919 23.36 -48.95 24.20
N THR A 920 23.06 -48.23 23.11
CA THR A 920 21.88 -48.48 22.26
C THR A 920 21.93 -49.86 21.57
N GLU A 921 23.07 -50.26 20.99
CA GLU A 921 23.24 -51.59 20.40
C GLU A 921 23.03 -52.68 21.45
N SER A 922 23.64 -52.53 22.64
CA SER A 922 23.52 -53.51 23.72
C SER A 922 22.09 -53.67 24.24
N SER A 923 21.32 -52.57 24.31
CA SER A 923 19.92 -52.57 24.74
C SER A 923 18.95 -53.11 23.68
N LEU A 924 19.35 -53.12 22.40
CA LEU A 924 18.52 -53.62 21.30
C LEU A 924 18.92 -55.03 20.83
N ALA A 925 20.01 -55.58 21.38
CA ALA A 925 20.56 -56.88 21.01
C ALA A 925 19.49 -58.00 21.15
N GLY A 926 19.26 -58.75 20.08
CA GLY A 926 18.26 -59.81 20.04
C GLY A 926 16.80 -59.33 19.86
N GLY A 927 16.58 -58.02 19.70
CA GLY A 927 15.27 -57.43 19.38
C GLY A 927 15.07 -57.11 17.89
N PRO A 928 13.86 -56.66 17.49
CA PRO A 928 13.55 -56.31 16.09
C PRO A 928 14.28 -55.04 15.58
N LEU A 929 14.96 -54.30 16.44
CA LEU A 929 15.72 -53.09 16.12
C LEU A 929 17.24 -53.29 16.20
N ASP A 930 17.73 -54.53 16.39
CA ASP A 930 19.15 -54.87 16.53
C ASP A 930 19.97 -54.39 15.32
N GLU A 931 19.45 -54.60 14.10
CA GLU A 931 20.08 -54.15 12.85
C GLU A 931 20.31 -52.63 12.81
N LEU A 932 19.34 -51.84 13.33
CA LEU A 932 19.44 -50.38 13.38
C LEU A 932 20.45 -49.90 14.43
N GLY A 933 20.56 -50.61 15.56
CA GLY A 933 21.60 -50.38 16.56
C GLY A 933 23.00 -50.62 15.99
N GLY A 934 23.18 -51.73 15.29
CA GLY A 934 24.43 -52.04 14.56
C GLY A 934 24.76 -51.00 13.48
N GLU A 935 23.77 -50.59 12.69
CA GLU A 935 23.93 -49.55 11.66
C GLU A 935 24.39 -48.22 12.28
N LEU A 936 23.76 -47.78 13.38
CA LEU A 936 24.16 -46.58 14.12
C LEU A 936 25.63 -46.64 14.56
N ARG A 937 26.05 -47.75 15.16
CA ARG A 937 27.45 -47.93 15.59
C ARG A 937 28.42 -47.88 14.41
N THR A 938 28.11 -48.55 13.30
CA THR A 938 29.00 -48.55 12.12
C THR A 938 29.19 -47.15 11.54
N GLU A 939 28.12 -46.36 11.44
CA GLU A 939 28.18 -44.98 10.94
C GLU A 939 28.97 -44.07 11.89
N VAL A 940 28.80 -44.24 13.21
CA VAL A 940 29.56 -43.52 14.24
C VAL A 940 31.06 -43.81 14.14
N SER A 941 31.46 -45.08 14.06
CA SER A 941 32.88 -45.46 13.88
C SER A 941 33.46 -44.90 12.59
N LEU A 942 32.69 -44.91 11.50
CA LEU A 942 33.09 -44.35 10.20
C LEU A 942 33.36 -42.84 10.31
N LYS A 943 32.47 -42.07 10.96
CA LYS A 943 32.58 -40.61 11.04
C LYS A 943 33.64 -40.12 12.02
N ILE A 944 33.90 -40.85 13.11
CA ILE A 944 34.93 -40.49 14.08
C ILE A 944 36.34 -40.87 13.55
N GLY A 945 36.42 -41.58 12.43
CA GLY A 945 37.70 -41.93 11.82
C GLY A 945 38.47 -42.96 12.65
N GLU A 946 37.74 -43.86 13.33
CA GLU A 946 38.34 -45.09 13.83
C GLU A 946 38.85 -45.85 12.61
N LYS A 947 40.14 -45.69 12.30
CA LYS A 947 40.82 -46.61 11.43
C LYS A 947 40.58 -47.97 12.04
N LYS A 948 39.74 -48.80 11.40
CA LYS A 948 39.81 -50.23 11.61
C LYS A 948 41.26 -50.59 11.30
N GLU A 949 42.06 -50.80 12.34
CA GLU A 949 43.18 -51.72 12.23
C GLU A 949 42.53 -53.07 11.93
N VAL A 950 42.42 -53.35 10.63
CA VAL A 950 42.06 -54.67 10.10
C VAL A 950 43.30 -55.53 10.13
#